data_AF-A0A9D5WZV3-F1
#
_entry.id   AF-A0A9D5WZV3-F1
#
_cell.length_a   1.000
_cell.length_b   1.000
_cell.length_c   1.000
_cell.angle_alpha   90.00
_cell.angle_beta   90.00
_cell.angle_gamma   90.00
#
_symmetry.space_group_name_H-M   'P 1'
#
loop_
_entity.id
_entity.type
_entity.pdbx_description
1 polymer ?
#
loop_
_entity_poly.entity_id
_entity_poly.type
_entity_poly.pdbx_seq_one_letter_code
_entity_poly.pdbx_strand_id
1 'polypeptide(L)'
;MKRILFILLILNTCFLSSYAQKHRKKTAKKENTEQQIKQNKATKKEPAKLVSARKQADKHLDNKQQVATKHGKKQLVDKQQPTQTPTRQQQKAKAGTAHKKGMALPQKRSQKGKKQQIKYVTTEEIKGLQQKNKQIQKEITENEHELKAKQKDVDDRLQKILTLDTEIGHQQKTINTISTDIKHLDGNIGILKGQLRSLETQLGERRSRFIRSMRYMARHRSIQDKIMFIFSAKTLTQMYRRLRFVREYAAYQRAQGELLKQKQAQVDNKHNQLEHVRGHKSNLLVKGRQVHIQMENKKVEQQKVVASLQNDQKVLQSVISDRQKKQQAINAQIDRLIAIEIRKARERAMEEARAQAAARAAAAKQRAEELARKREAARRAAEENARRIAEAKAREAKAKAEAAAKAAQLERERRAAQERAEQARREAEAARRAAEAEASAKKARELKRAEERAAAAKRAEDQARARENMERERANQQAREAEANRMAAERKAVADRERAAREQAAASKANDNSSLLSSADRAMTGSFANNKGRLPRPVSGPIVKRFGTYNVAGLSHVKLSSNGIAIKASPGTPVRSVFKGEVTSVSHVGGSTLVMVRHGAYISVYLNLGSVSVSRGQQVGTGQTLGTVDSGGIFQFQLHKETQKLNPEQWLR
;
A
#
# COMPACT_ATOMS: atom_id res chain seq x y z
N MET A 1 -70.90 -30.61 -8.85
CA MET A 1 -69.49 -30.64 -9.30
C MET A 1 -69.25 -29.95 -10.66
N LYS A 2 -69.86 -30.38 -11.78
CA LYS A 2 -69.56 -29.91 -13.16
C LYS A 2 -69.27 -28.39 -13.34
N ARG A 3 -70.07 -27.49 -12.75
CA ARG A 3 -69.85 -26.02 -12.83
C ARG A 3 -68.52 -25.54 -12.21
N ILE A 4 -68.03 -26.17 -11.14
CA ILE A 4 -66.74 -25.81 -10.50
C ILE A 4 -65.56 -26.23 -11.38
N LEU A 5 -65.66 -27.42 -11.99
CA LEU A 5 -64.64 -27.92 -12.93
C LEU A 5 -64.50 -26.99 -14.14
N PHE A 6 -65.62 -26.48 -14.66
CA PHE A 6 -65.64 -25.55 -15.79
C PHE A 6 -64.98 -24.20 -15.46
N ILE A 7 -65.24 -23.66 -14.25
CA ILE A 7 -64.58 -22.43 -13.77
C ILE A 7 -63.07 -22.64 -13.59
N LEU A 8 -62.63 -23.80 -13.06
CA LEU A 8 -61.21 -24.16 -12.96
C LEU A 8 -60.54 -24.32 -14.32
N LEU A 9 -61.25 -24.85 -15.33
CA LEU A 9 -60.78 -24.91 -16.71
C LEU A 9 -60.57 -23.51 -17.31
N ILE A 10 -61.56 -22.61 -17.18
CA ILE A 10 -61.47 -21.22 -17.67
C ILE A 10 -60.34 -20.47 -16.97
N LEU A 11 -60.18 -20.62 -15.65
CA LEU A 11 -59.08 -19.98 -14.92
C LEU A 11 -57.70 -20.47 -15.39
N ASN A 12 -57.55 -21.77 -15.68
CA ASN A 12 -56.29 -22.32 -16.21
C ASN A 12 -56.02 -21.85 -17.66
N THR A 13 -57.01 -21.83 -18.54
CA THR A 13 -56.81 -21.35 -19.93
C THR A 13 -56.50 -19.85 -19.96
N CYS A 14 -57.12 -19.03 -19.11
CA CYS A 14 -56.72 -17.64 -18.90
C CYS A 14 -55.27 -17.51 -18.37
N PHE A 15 -54.85 -18.36 -17.42
CA PHE A 15 -53.48 -18.33 -16.89
C PHE A 15 -52.44 -18.73 -17.96
N LEU A 16 -52.68 -19.80 -18.72
CA LEU A 16 -51.81 -20.22 -19.82
C LEU A 16 -51.74 -19.16 -20.93
N SER A 17 -52.88 -18.55 -21.30
CA SER A 17 -52.91 -17.47 -22.28
C SER A 17 -52.11 -16.25 -21.83
N SER A 18 -52.28 -15.81 -20.58
CA SER A 18 -51.52 -14.70 -20.01
C SER A 18 -50.01 -15.02 -19.91
N TYR A 19 -49.66 -16.26 -19.56
CA TYR A 19 -48.28 -16.74 -19.51
C TYR A 19 -47.63 -16.78 -20.91
N ALA A 20 -48.34 -17.30 -21.92
CA ALA A 20 -47.90 -17.33 -23.31
C ALA A 20 -47.72 -15.91 -23.87
N GLN A 21 -48.65 -14.99 -23.61
CA GLN A 21 -48.56 -13.59 -24.04
C GLN A 21 -47.39 -12.85 -23.36
N LYS A 22 -47.09 -13.19 -22.09
CA LYS A 22 -45.93 -12.66 -21.34
C LYS A 22 -44.60 -13.20 -21.85
N HIS A 23 -44.57 -14.44 -22.35
CA HIS A 23 -43.41 -15.00 -23.07
C HIS A 23 -43.25 -14.41 -24.48
N ARG A 24 -44.34 -14.26 -25.27
CA ARG A 24 -44.29 -13.56 -26.58
C ARG A 24 -43.74 -12.14 -26.45
N LYS A 25 -44.10 -11.40 -25.40
CA LYS A 25 -43.51 -10.07 -25.11
C LYS A 25 -42.05 -10.13 -24.66
N LYS A 26 -41.56 -11.25 -24.11
CA LYS A 26 -40.13 -11.46 -23.82
C LYS A 26 -39.33 -11.84 -25.06
N THR A 27 -39.83 -12.74 -25.92
CA THR A 27 -39.16 -13.12 -27.17
C THR A 27 -39.07 -11.93 -28.11
N ALA A 28 -40.18 -11.23 -28.36
CA ALA A 28 -40.20 -10.03 -29.20
C ALA A 28 -39.25 -8.93 -28.69
N LYS A 29 -39.12 -8.75 -27.36
CA LYS A 29 -38.14 -7.81 -26.81
C LYS A 29 -36.69 -8.30 -26.99
N LYS A 30 -36.46 -9.61 -26.94
CA LYS A 30 -35.15 -10.21 -27.23
C LYS A 30 -34.77 -10.06 -28.71
N GLU A 31 -35.69 -10.40 -29.61
CA GLU A 31 -35.55 -10.29 -31.06
C GLU A 31 -35.28 -8.84 -31.49
N ASN A 32 -36.03 -7.87 -30.96
CA ASN A 32 -35.81 -6.45 -31.23
C ASN A 32 -34.46 -5.95 -30.64
N THR A 33 -34.05 -6.46 -29.47
CA THR A 33 -32.70 -6.20 -28.93
C THR A 33 -31.60 -6.80 -29.83
N GLU A 34 -31.80 -8.02 -30.35
CA GLU A 34 -30.86 -8.66 -31.27
C GLU A 34 -30.85 -8.00 -32.66
N GLN A 35 -31.97 -7.45 -33.13
CA GLN A 35 -32.05 -6.61 -34.33
C GLN A 35 -31.32 -5.29 -34.13
N GLN A 36 -31.50 -4.60 -33.00
CA GLN A 36 -30.71 -3.40 -32.66
C GLN A 36 -29.22 -3.71 -32.52
N ILE A 37 -28.84 -4.86 -31.94
CA ILE A 37 -27.44 -5.31 -31.89
C ILE A 37 -26.91 -5.60 -33.30
N LYS A 38 -27.71 -6.21 -34.20
CA LYS A 38 -27.32 -6.46 -35.59
C LYS A 38 -27.18 -5.15 -36.39
N GLN A 39 -28.09 -4.18 -36.23
CA GLN A 39 -27.99 -2.84 -36.82
C GLN A 39 -26.75 -2.08 -36.31
N ASN A 40 -26.50 -2.08 -34.99
CA ASN A 40 -25.30 -1.49 -34.38
C ASN A 40 -23.99 -2.23 -34.72
N LYS A 41 -24.08 -3.42 -35.34
CA LYS A 41 -22.93 -4.17 -35.88
C LYS A 41 -22.78 -3.97 -37.39
N ALA A 42 -23.84 -3.57 -38.10
CA ALA A 42 -23.80 -3.15 -39.51
C ALA A 42 -23.22 -1.73 -39.64
N THR A 43 -23.63 -0.79 -38.79
CA THR A 43 -23.07 0.59 -38.72
C THR A 43 -21.62 0.65 -38.23
N LYS A 44 -20.98 -0.49 -37.97
CA LYS A 44 -19.56 -0.62 -37.63
C LYS A 44 -18.76 -1.44 -38.65
N LYS A 45 -19.25 -1.50 -39.91
CA LYS A 45 -18.63 -2.23 -41.03
C LYS A 45 -18.20 -1.37 -42.24
N GLU A 46 -18.04 -0.06 -42.05
CA GLU A 46 -17.13 0.76 -42.86
C GLU A 46 -16.20 1.55 -41.93
N PRO A 47 -14.88 1.34 -42.06
CA PRO A 47 -14.08 2.35 -42.73
C PRO A 47 -13.02 1.72 -43.65
N ALA A 48 -13.43 1.33 -44.87
CA ALA A 48 -12.55 0.73 -45.87
C ALA A 48 -12.51 1.52 -47.20
N LYS A 49 -12.96 2.79 -47.19
CA LYS A 49 -13.08 3.64 -48.39
C LYS A 49 -12.76 5.14 -48.14
N LEU A 50 -11.86 5.45 -47.19
CA LEU A 50 -11.47 6.84 -46.90
C LEU A 50 -9.99 7.03 -46.47
N VAL A 51 -9.09 6.21 -47.03
CA VAL A 51 -7.62 6.35 -46.84
C VAL A 51 -6.87 6.46 -48.18
N SER A 52 -7.47 6.04 -49.30
CA SER A 52 -6.92 6.16 -50.66
C SER A 52 -6.74 7.61 -51.13
N ALA A 53 -7.40 8.58 -50.49
CA ALA A 53 -7.38 10.00 -50.89
C ALA A 53 -6.31 10.85 -50.17
N ARG A 54 -5.35 10.26 -49.43
CA ARG A 54 -4.30 11.01 -48.72
C ARG A 54 -2.89 10.43 -48.85
N LYS A 55 -2.59 9.81 -49.99
CA LYS A 55 -1.25 9.31 -50.34
C LYS A 55 -0.84 9.58 -51.80
N GLN A 56 -1.39 10.64 -52.40
CA GLN A 56 -1.06 11.17 -53.73
C GLN A 56 -0.92 12.70 -53.70
N ALA A 57 -0.14 13.23 -52.75
CA ALA A 57 0.06 14.68 -52.59
C ALA A 57 1.44 15.08 -52.02
N ASP A 58 2.42 14.17 -51.98
CA ASP A 58 3.75 14.40 -51.37
C ASP A 58 4.86 13.73 -52.20
N LYS A 59 4.85 13.97 -53.52
CA LYS A 59 5.98 13.69 -54.43
C LYS A 59 5.86 14.56 -55.70
N HIS A 60 6.35 15.78 -55.65
CA HIS A 60 6.89 16.49 -56.81
C HIS A 60 7.76 17.68 -56.37
N LEU A 61 8.70 18.08 -57.25
CA LEU A 61 9.46 19.33 -57.21
C LEU A 61 10.46 19.49 -56.04
N ASP A 62 11.57 18.76 -56.16
CA ASP A 62 12.87 19.42 -55.98
C ASP A 62 13.15 20.27 -57.24
N ASN A 63 13.28 21.60 -57.11
CA ASN A 63 14.07 22.42 -58.03
C ASN A 63 14.38 23.84 -57.48
N LYS A 64 15.68 24.16 -57.39
CA LYS A 64 16.34 25.47 -57.59
C LYS A 64 16.09 26.70 -56.70
N GLN A 65 17.20 27.45 -56.60
CA GLN A 65 17.38 28.88 -56.34
C GLN A 65 17.02 29.38 -54.93
N GLN A 66 18.00 29.82 -54.12
CA GLN A 66 18.87 31.01 -54.26
C GLN A 66 18.10 32.33 -54.25
N VAL A 67 18.36 33.18 -53.24
CA VAL A 67 18.95 34.54 -53.33
C VAL A 67 19.07 35.13 -51.92
N ALA A 68 19.96 36.12 -51.73
CA ALA A 68 20.47 36.55 -50.43
C ALA A 68 19.69 37.67 -49.72
N THR A 69 19.84 37.73 -48.38
CA THR A 69 19.93 38.96 -47.53
C THR A 69 20.36 38.48 -46.13
N LYS A 70 21.53 38.72 -45.51
CA LYS A 70 22.59 39.76 -45.52
C LYS A 70 22.37 40.89 -44.48
N HIS A 71 23.34 41.02 -43.56
CA HIS A 71 23.56 42.06 -42.51
C HIS A 71 22.77 41.96 -41.18
N GLY A 72 23.34 42.25 -40.00
CA GLY A 72 24.78 42.32 -39.63
C GLY A 72 25.21 43.28 -38.49
N LYS A 73 25.91 42.75 -37.46
CA LYS A 73 26.88 43.41 -36.53
C LYS A 73 27.64 42.27 -35.79
N LYS A 74 28.98 42.14 -35.84
CA LYS A 74 30.09 42.91 -35.20
C LYS A 74 30.06 42.85 -33.65
N GLN A 75 31.13 42.60 -32.88
CA GLN A 75 32.56 42.18 -33.06
C GLN A 75 33.10 41.80 -31.63
N LEU A 76 34.27 41.22 -31.26
CA LEU A 76 35.64 40.93 -31.77
C LEU A 76 36.10 39.49 -31.27
N VAL A 77 37.14 38.81 -31.78
CA VAL A 77 38.62 38.77 -31.42
C VAL A 77 38.88 38.54 -29.90
N ASP A 78 39.63 37.52 -29.42
CA ASP A 78 40.95 37.02 -29.88
C ASP A 78 41.25 35.49 -29.71
N LYS A 79 42.27 35.03 -30.48
CA LYS A 79 43.21 33.87 -30.35
C LYS A 79 42.81 32.40 -30.06
N GLN A 80 43.55 31.55 -30.80
CA GLN A 80 44.10 30.21 -30.50
C GLN A 80 43.25 28.92 -30.67
N GLN A 81 43.61 28.20 -31.75
CA GLN A 81 43.49 26.75 -32.00
C GLN A 81 44.46 25.91 -31.13
N PRO A 82 44.44 24.55 -31.11
CA PRO A 82 43.55 23.63 -31.86
C PRO A 82 42.85 22.52 -31.04
N THR A 83 41.82 21.94 -31.67
CA THR A 83 41.21 20.61 -31.50
C THR A 83 41.65 19.67 -30.36
N GLN A 84 40.67 19.22 -29.56
CA GLN A 84 40.68 17.88 -28.97
C GLN A 84 39.26 17.38 -28.62
N THR A 85 38.86 16.23 -29.18
CA THR A 85 37.54 15.60 -28.94
C THR A 85 37.61 14.65 -27.73
N PRO A 86 36.66 14.69 -26.77
CA PRO A 86 36.86 14.02 -25.49
C PRO A 86 36.27 12.61 -25.40
N THR A 87 37.04 11.66 -24.84
CA THR A 87 36.50 10.39 -24.31
C THR A 87 37.20 10.01 -23.00
N ARG A 88 36.64 10.40 -21.85
CA ARG A 88 37.14 9.97 -20.53
C ARG A 88 36.11 9.16 -19.74
N GLN A 89 36.34 7.85 -19.72
CA GLN A 89 36.25 6.95 -18.55
C GLN A 89 35.15 7.21 -17.50
N GLN A 90 34.19 6.28 -17.43
CA GLN A 90 33.83 5.66 -16.15
C GLN A 90 34.37 4.22 -16.23
N GLN A 91 35.20 3.69 -15.33
CA GLN A 91 35.14 3.64 -13.86
C GLN A 91 33.90 2.93 -13.31
N LYS A 92 34.10 1.68 -12.87
CA LYS A 92 33.75 1.28 -11.52
C LYS A 92 34.83 0.33 -10.98
N ALA A 93 35.21 0.52 -9.72
CA ALA A 93 36.31 -0.19 -9.09
C ALA A 93 35.81 -1.13 -7.98
N LYS A 94 36.55 -2.21 -7.77
CA LYS A 94 36.84 -2.84 -6.48
C LYS A 94 38.34 -3.18 -6.52
N ALA A 95 39.24 -2.70 -5.67
CA ALA A 95 39.16 -2.36 -4.24
C ALA A 95 38.77 -3.58 -3.38
N GLY A 96 39.69 -4.25 -2.68
CA GLY A 96 41.16 -4.14 -2.67
C GLY A 96 41.75 -4.45 -1.30
N THR A 97 43.04 -4.80 -1.24
CA THR A 97 43.74 -5.07 0.02
C THR A 97 45.14 -4.45 0.00
N ALA A 98 45.40 -3.49 0.90
CA ALA A 98 46.74 -2.96 1.14
C ALA A 98 47.55 -3.95 2.01
N HIS A 99 48.82 -4.24 1.77
CA HIS A 99 50.03 -3.38 1.79
C HIS A 99 50.42 -2.82 3.18
N LYS A 100 51.38 -3.51 3.81
CA LYS A 100 52.49 -2.91 4.58
C LYS A 100 53.77 -3.58 4.06
N LYS A 101 54.60 -2.93 3.23
CA LYS A 101 55.65 -1.95 3.58
C LYS A 101 56.64 -2.47 4.65
N GLY A 102 57.81 -2.90 4.15
CA GLY A 102 59.10 -3.02 4.85
C GLY A 102 60.19 -2.60 3.85
N MET A 103 61.28 -1.97 4.31
CA MET A 103 62.16 -1.13 3.49
C MET A 103 62.86 -1.81 2.29
N ALA A 104 63.09 -1.01 1.24
CA ALA A 104 64.19 -1.16 0.28
C ALA A 104 65.45 -0.42 0.82
N LEU A 105 66.70 -0.58 0.40
CA LEU A 105 67.41 -1.05 -0.81
C LEU A 105 68.78 -1.65 -0.34
N PRO A 106 69.76 -2.02 -1.21
CA PRO A 106 69.73 -2.28 -2.66
C PRO A 106 70.28 -3.68 -3.04
N GLN A 107 69.81 -4.29 -4.13
CA GLN A 107 70.64 -5.22 -4.91
C GLN A 107 70.48 -5.03 -6.43
N LYS A 108 71.53 -5.45 -7.15
CA LYS A 108 71.89 -5.02 -8.51
C LYS A 108 70.82 -5.33 -9.57
N ARG A 109 70.72 -4.46 -10.58
CA ARG A 109 70.00 -4.72 -11.84
C ARG A 109 70.46 -6.04 -12.45
N SER A 110 69.53 -6.98 -12.61
CA SER A 110 69.64 -8.07 -13.59
C SER A 110 68.68 -7.78 -14.75
N GLN A 111 69.17 -7.82 -15.99
CA GLN A 111 68.34 -7.60 -17.16
C GLN A 111 67.44 -8.83 -17.37
N LYS A 112 66.11 -8.66 -17.27
CA LYS A 112 65.17 -9.68 -17.75
C LYS A 112 65.32 -9.83 -19.27
N GLY A 113 65.99 -10.90 -19.69
CA GLY A 113 66.11 -11.25 -21.10
C GLY A 113 64.73 -11.32 -21.77
N LYS A 114 64.63 -10.76 -22.99
CA LYS A 114 63.41 -10.81 -23.80
C LYS A 114 63.08 -12.27 -24.08
N LYS A 115 62.02 -12.82 -23.48
CA LYS A 115 61.45 -14.11 -23.90
C LYS A 115 60.97 -13.97 -25.35
N GLN A 116 61.74 -14.51 -26.29
CA GLN A 116 61.30 -14.62 -27.69
C GLN A 116 60.01 -15.45 -27.73
N GLN A 117 58.93 -14.86 -28.24
CA GLN A 117 57.70 -15.58 -28.52
C GLN A 117 57.95 -16.47 -29.74
N ILE A 118 57.87 -17.79 -29.54
CA ILE A 118 57.96 -18.76 -30.63
C ILE A 118 56.73 -18.56 -31.52
N LYS A 119 56.91 -17.99 -32.70
CA LYS A 119 55.85 -17.88 -33.71
C LYS A 119 55.57 -19.28 -34.27
N TYR A 120 54.44 -19.86 -33.87
CA TYR A 120 53.91 -21.08 -34.48
C TYR A 120 53.08 -20.71 -35.72
N VAL A 121 53.02 -21.62 -36.70
CA VAL A 121 52.20 -21.44 -37.90
C VAL A 121 50.75 -21.84 -37.59
N THR A 122 49.79 -21.02 -37.99
CA THR A 122 48.35 -21.34 -37.87
C THR A 122 47.88 -22.21 -39.02
N THR A 123 47.77 -23.52 -38.79
CA THR A 123 47.17 -24.51 -39.70
C THR A 123 45.72 -24.13 -40.07
N GLU A 124 45.23 -24.54 -41.24
CA GLU A 124 43.85 -24.24 -41.67
C GLU A 124 42.78 -24.73 -40.68
N GLU A 125 42.98 -25.86 -40.01
CA GLU A 125 42.09 -26.33 -38.93
C GLU A 125 42.01 -25.33 -37.77
N ILE A 126 43.17 -24.77 -37.38
CA ILE A 126 43.26 -23.76 -36.31
C ILE A 126 42.58 -22.47 -36.76
N LYS A 127 42.76 -22.04 -38.02
CA LYS A 127 42.04 -20.88 -38.58
C LYS A 127 40.52 -21.11 -38.61
N GLY A 128 40.07 -22.26 -39.10
CA GLY A 128 38.65 -22.61 -39.17
C GLY A 128 37.99 -22.70 -37.80
N LEU A 129 38.69 -23.26 -36.80
CA LEU A 129 38.23 -23.24 -35.41
C LEU A 129 38.24 -21.82 -34.83
N GLN A 130 39.27 -21.01 -35.07
CA GLN A 130 39.31 -19.60 -34.66
C GLN A 130 38.17 -18.78 -35.29
N GLN A 131 37.79 -19.06 -36.53
CA GLN A 131 36.70 -18.39 -37.23
C GLN A 131 35.33 -18.80 -36.66
N LYS A 132 35.12 -20.09 -36.34
CA LYS A 132 33.96 -20.58 -35.57
C LYS A 132 33.90 -19.97 -34.16
N ASN A 133 35.05 -19.89 -33.47
CA ASN A 133 35.20 -19.29 -32.15
C ASN A 133 34.82 -17.79 -32.17
N LYS A 134 35.30 -17.05 -33.18
CA LYS A 134 34.97 -15.63 -33.40
C LYS A 134 33.49 -15.42 -33.76
N GLN A 135 32.87 -16.37 -34.47
CA GLN A 135 31.45 -16.33 -34.80
C GLN A 135 30.58 -16.58 -33.55
N ILE A 136 30.88 -17.59 -32.74
CA ILE A 136 30.19 -17.82 -31.47
C ILE A 136 30.44 -16.67 -30.47
N GLN A 137 31.62 -16.03 -30.52
CA GLN A 137 31.91 -14.85 -29.71
C GLN A 137 31.06 -13.63 -30.11
N LYS A 138 30.82 -13.40 -31.41
CA LYS A 138 29.82 -12.42 -31.88
C LYS A 138 28.43 -12.75 -31.36
N GLU A 139 27.98 -13.99 -31.57
CA GLU A 139 26.68 -14.50 -31.13
C GLU A 139 26.47 -14.42 -29.60
N ILE A 140 27.54 -14.48 -28.81
CA ILE A 140 27.51 -14.20 -27.37
C ILE A 140 27.32 -12.69 -27.12
N THR A 141 28.08 -11.82 -27.77
CA THR A 141 27.93 -10.36 -27.60
C THR A 141 26.59 -9.82 -28.11
N GLU A 142 26.01 -10.43 -29.15
CA GLU A 142 24.66 -10.13 -29.63
C GLU A 142 23.63 -10.57 -28.58
N ASN A 143 23.74 -11.77 -28.01
CA ASN A 143 22.88 -12.20 -26.90
C ASN A 143 23.06 -11.38 -25.62
N GLU A 144 24.26 -10.86 -25.33
CA GLU A 144 24.48 -9.94 -24.20
C GLU A 144 23.81 -8.57 -24.44
N HIS A 145 23.72 -8.13 -25.70
CA HIS A 145 22.98 -6.94 -26.09
C HIS A 145 21.46 -7.18 -26.05
N GLU A 146 20.98 -8.33 -26.57
CA GLU A 146 19.59 -8.77 -26.42
C GLU A 146 19.21 -8.91 -24.94
N LEU A 147 20.09 -9.44 -24.08
CA LEU A 147 19.84 -9.53 -22.65
C LEU A 147 19.68 -8.15 -22.01
N LYS A 148 20.43 -7.12 -22.43
CA LYS A 148 20.21 -5.73 -21.97
C LYS A 148 18.88 -5.16 -22.45
N ALA A 149 18.50 -5.41 -23.72
CA ALA A 149 17.20 -5.00 -24.25
C ALA A 149 16.05 -5.72 -23.50
N LYS A 150 16.23 -7.01 -23.22
CA LYS A 150 15.31 -7.83 -22.42
C LYS A 150 15.30 -7.46 -20.96
N GLN A 151 16.38 -6.92 -20.39
CA GLN A 151 16.38 -6.44 -19.02
C GLN A 151 15.50 -5.19 -18.87
N LYS A 152 15.44 -4.33 -19.89
CA LYS A 152 14.45 -3.24 -19.94
C LYS A 152 13.01 -3.77 -20.10
N ASP A 153 12.77 -4.77 -20.95
CA ASP A 153 11.48 -5.48 -21.07
C ASP A 153 11.07 -6.11 -19.72
N VAL A 154 12.02 -6.64 -18.95
CA VAL A 154 11.81 -7.12 -17.57
C VAL A 154 11.43 -5.97 -16.63
N ASP A 155 12.13 -4.83 -16.65
CA ASP A 155 11.80 -3.67 -15.83
C ASP A 155 10.40 -3.10 -16.16
N ASP A 156 10.07 -2.95 -17.45
CA ASP A 156 8.75 -2.50 -17.93
C ASP A 156 7.62 -3.49 -17.51
N ARG A 157 7.88 -4.80 -17.58
CA ARG A 157 6.95 -5.84 -17.08
C ARG A 157 6.85 -5.86 -15.55
N LEU A 158 7.92 -5.57 -14.82
CA LEU A 158 7.90 -5.44 -13.36
C LEU A 158 7.07 -4.22 -12.93
N GLN A 159 7.19 -3.09 -13.62
CA GLN A 159 6.29 -1.94 -13.42
C GLN A 159 4.83 -2.32 -13.68
N LYS A 160 4.55 -3.12 -14.74
CA LYS A 160 3.20 -3.65 -15.00
C LYS A 160 2.70 -4.60 -13.89
N ILE A 161 3.57 -5.41 -13.28
CA ILE A 161 3.19 -6.26 -12.14
C ILE A 161 2.85 -5.40 -10.92
N LEU A 162 3.65 -4.36 -10.64
CA LEU A 162 3.40 -3.43 -9.52
C LEU A 162 2.09 -2.66 -9.69
N THR A 163 1.78 -2.15 -10.89
CA THR A 163 0.50 -1.48 -11.12
C THR A 163 -0.68 -2.44 -10.96
N LEU A 164 -0.61 -3.64 -11.57
CA LEU A 164 -1.62 -4.68 -11.37
C LEU A 164 -1.82 -5.04 -9.88
N ASP A 165 -0.75 -5.13 -9.10
CA ASP A 165 -0.82 -5.42 -7.67
C ASP A 165 -1.54 -4.31 -6.88
N THR A 166 -1.21 -3.04 -7.13
CA THR A 166 -1.92 -1.90 -6.51
C THR A 166 -3.40 -1.86 -6.89
N GLU A 167 -3.74 -2.20 -8.13
CA GLU A 167 -5.14 -2.27 -8.61
C GLU A 167 -5.91 -3.45 -7.97
N ILE A 168 -5.27 -4.62 -7.86
CA ILE A 168 -5.83 -5.80 -7.17
C ILE A 168 -6.05 -5.48 -5.69
N GLY A 169 -5.08 -4.82 -5.02
CA GLY A 169 -5.20 -4.35 -3.64
C GLY A 169 -6.35 -3.36 -3.45
N HIS A 170 -6.52 -2.40 -4.37
CA HIS A 170 -7.65 -1.46 -4.36
C HIS A 170 -8.99 -2.18 -4.57
N GLN A 171 -9.06 -3.14 -5.50
CA GLN A 171 -10.27 -3.94 -5.72
C GLN A 171 -10.59 -4.83 -4.51
N GLN A 172 -9.59 -5.43 -3.86
CA GLN A 172 -9.77 -6.22 -2.64
C GLN A 172 -10.29 -5.34 -1.49
N LYS A 173 -9.74 -4.13 -1.31
CA LYS A 173 -10.26 -3.15 -0.35
C LYS A 173 -11.71 -2.77 -0.66
N THR A 174 -12.06 -2.59 -1.94
CA THR A 174 -13.42 -2.32 -2.40
C THR A 174 -14.38 -3.48 -2.08
N ILE A 175 -13.97 -4.73 -2.34
CA ILE A 175 -14.72 -5.95 -1.99
C ILE A 175 -14.93 -6.06 -0.48
N ASN A 176 -13.90 -5.76 0.32
CA ASN A 176 -13.99 -5.78 1.78
C ASN A 176 -15.01 -4.74 2.30
N THR A 177 -14.99 -3.50 1.76
CA THR A 177 -15.98 -2.46 2.10
C THR A 177 -17.40 -2.88 1.72
N ILE A 178 -17.60 -3.41 0.50
CA ILE A 178 -18.91 -3.93 0.06
C ILE A 178 -19.37 -5.08 0.98
N SER A 179 -18.45 -5.93 1.47
CA SER A 179 -18.77 -7.00 2.42
C SER A 179 -19.21 -6.46 3.79
N THR A 180 -18.56 -5.43 4.33
CA THR A 180 -18.99 -4.77 5.57
C THR A 180 -20.35 -4.08 5.40
N ASP A 181 -20.55 -3.37 4.28
CA ASP A 181 -21.83 -2.72 3.98
C ASP A 181 -22.98 -3.75 3.92
N ILE A 182 -22.78 -4.87 3.22
CA ILE A 182 -23.78 -5.95 3.15
C ILE A 182 -24.11 -6.51 4.55
N LYS A 183 -23.10 -6.72 5.43
CA LYS A 183 -23.32 -7.15 6.81
C LYS A 183 -24.15 -6.14 7.61
N HIS A 184 -23.87 -4.84 7.48
CA HIS A 184 -24.68 -3.79 8.12
C HIS A 184 -26.11 -3.73 7.56
N LEU A 185 -26.30 -3.90 6.24
CA LEU A 185 -27.63 -3.97 5.64
C LEU A 185 -28.40 -5.22 6.09
N ASP A 186 -27.74 -6.37 6.29
CA ASP A 186 -28.40 -7.57 6.84
C ASP A 186 -28.85 -7.40 8.29
N GLY A 187 -28.03 -6.74 9.14
CA GLY A 187 -28.45 -6.35 10.49
C GLY A 187 -29.69 -5.46 10.46
N ASN A 188 -29.68 -4.44 9.59
CA ASN A 188 -30.83 -3.54 9.39
C ASN A 188 -32.07 -4.29 8.85
N ILE A 189 -31.91 -5.25 7.93
CA ILE A 189 -32.98 -6.12 7.44
C ILE A 189 -33.57 -6.98 8.58
N GLY A 190 -32.73 -7.51 9.47
CA GLY A 190 -33.16 -8.25 10.65
C GLY A 190 -34.00 -7.39 11.60
N ILE A 191 -33.51 -6.20 11.95
CA ILE A 191 -34.21 -5.23 12.81
C ILE A 191 -35.54 -4.79 12.18
N LEU A 192 -35.55 -4.44 10.89
CA LEU A 192 -36.76 -4.02 10.18
C LEU A 192 -37.79 -5.16 10.09
N LYS A 193 -37.37 -6.41 9.85
CA LYS A 193 -38.27 -7.58 9.90
C LYS A 193 -38.87 -7.80 11.30
N GLY A 194 -38.08 -7.64 12.37
CA GLY A 194 -38.57 -7.73 13.75
C GLY A 194 -39.60 -6.64 14.07
N GLN A 195 -39.32 -5.39 13.69
CA GLN A 195 -40.26 -4.27 13.82
C GLN A 195 -41.54 -4.48 13.01
N LEU A 196 -41.41 -4.92 11.74
CA LEU A 196 -42.55 -5.21 10.87
C LEU A 196 -43.46 -6.28 11.50
N ARG A 197 -42.90 -7.42 11.91
CA ARG A 197 -43.64 -8.54 12.51
C ARG A 197 -44.41 -8.11 13.76
N SER A 198 -43.81 -7.30 14.63
CA SER A 198 -44.47 -6.76 15.82
C SER A 198 -45.64 -5.82 15.47
N LEU A 199 -45.44 -4.93 14.47
CA LEU A 199 -46.50 -4.04 13.98
C LEU A 199 -47.63 -4.80 13.26
N GLU A 200 -47.31 -5.86 12.51
CA GLU A 200 -48.27 -6.76 11.86
C GLU A 200 -49.14 -7.50 12.88
N THR A 201 -48.57 -8.00 13.99
CA THR A 201 -49.34 -8.58 15.11
C THR A 201 -50.26 -7.53 15.75
N GLN A 202 -49.75 -6.35 16.10
CA GLN A 202 -50.56 -5.25 16.67
C GLN A 202 -51.70 -4.81 15.73
N LEU A 203 -51.42 -4.76 14.42
CA LEU A 203 -52.39 -4.46 13.37
C LEU A 203 -53.46 -5.54 13.30
N GLY A 204 -53.06 -6.82 13.29
CA GLY A 204 -53.96 -7.98 13.25
C GLY A 204 -54.92 -8.02 14.43
N GLU A 205 -54.43 -7.81 15.66
CA GLU A 205 -55.27 -7.73 16.85
C GLU A 205 -56.28 -6.57 16.81
N ARG A 206 -55.82 -5.37 16.43
CA ARG A 206 -56.68 -4.19 16.32
C ARG A 206 -57.73 -4.38 15.23
N ARG A 207 -57.32 -4.91 14.06
CA ARG A 207 -58.21 -5.26 12.94
C ARG A 207 -59.25 -6.31 13.34
N SER A 208 -58.85 -7.35 14.09
CA SER A 208 -59.75 -8.37 14.61
C SER A 208 -60.79 -7.80 15.57
N ARG A 209 -60.35 -6.98 16.55
CA ARG A 209 -61.25 -6.27 17.49
C ARG A 209 -62.20 -5.33 16.77
N PHE A 210 -61.72 -4.54 15.81
CA PHE A 210 -62.52 -3.60 15.01
C PHE A 210 -63.52 -4.33 14.09
N ILE A 211 -63.13 -5.44 13.46
CA ILE A 211 -64.06 -6.28 12.68
C ILE A 211 -65.14 -6.88 13.60
N ARG A 212 -64.81 -7.24 14.84
CA ARG A 212 -65.79 -7.74 15.82
C ARG A 212 -66.79 -6.65 16.24
N SER A 213 -66.36 -5.43 16.55
CA SER A 213 -67.27 -4.31 16.86
C SER A 213 -68.11 -3.89 15.66
N MET A 214 -67.50 -3.78 14.47
CA MET A 214 -68.23 -3.45 13.23
C MET A 214 -69.26 -4.52 12.86
N ARG A 215 -68.97 -5.82 13.06
CA ARG A 215 -69.94 -6.91 12.82
C ARG A 215 -71.13 -6.85 13.78
N TYR A 216 -70.90 -6.49 15.04
CA TYR A 216 -71.97 -6.25 16.01
C TYR A 216 -72.82 -5.04 15.61
N MET A 217 -72.17 -3.90 15.28
CA MET A 217 -72.86 -2.69 14.81
C MET A 217 -73.62 -2.87 13.50
N ALA A 218 -73.17 -3.76 12.61
CA ALA A 218 -73.86 -4.09 11.37
C ALA A 218 -75.16 -4.89 11.60
N ARG A 219 -75.20 -5.73 12.65
CA ARG A 219 -76.42 -6.45 13.07
C ARG A 219 -77.41 -5.52 13.79
N HIS A 220 -76.92 -4.69 14.70
CA HIS A 220 -77.73 -3.69 15.43
C HIS A 220 -77.64 -2.32 14.76
N ARG A 221 -77.81 -2.28 13.44
CA ARG A 221 -77.59 -1.07 12.63
C ARG A 221 -78.82 -0.17 12.56
N SER A 222 -80.02 -0.65 12.88
CA SER A 222 -81.24 0.13 12.69
C SER A 222 -81.21 1.39 13.55
N ILE A 223 -81.91 2.42 13.07
CA ILE A 223 -82.20 3.61 13.89
C ILE A 223 -83.18 3.20 15.00
N GLN A 224 -84.10 2.28 14.71
CA GLN A 224 -85.02 1.69 15.69
C GLN A 224 -84.27 1.00 16.83
N ASP A 225 -83.30 0.11 16.56
CA ASP A 225 -82.50 -0.58 17.61
C ASP A 225 -81.90 0.40 18.63
N LYS A 226 -81.37 1.53 18.13
CA LYS A 226 -80.65 2.54 18.93
C LYS A 226 -81.62 3.42 19.71
N ILE A 227 -82.72 3.81 19.08
CA ILE A 227 -83.81 4.57 19.72
C ILE A 227 -84.49 3.71 20.80
N MET A 228 -84.76 2.44 20.51
CA MET A 228 -85.33 1.45 21.43
C MET A 228 -84.38 1.11 22.58
N PHE A 229 -83.06 1.07 22.35
CA PHE A 229 -82.08 1.01 23.44
C PHE A 229 -82.14 2.25 24.34
N ILE A 230 -82.36 3.45 23.81
CA ILE A 230 -82.46 4.68 24.60
C ILE A 230 -83.78 4.72 25.38
N PHE A 231 -84.92 4.45 24.74
CA PHE A 231 -86.26 4.53 25.34
C PHE A 231 -86.64 3.34 26.24
N SER A 232 -86.00 2.17 26.12
CA SER A 232 -86.18 1.04 27.08
C SER A 232 -85.51 1.28 28.45
N ALA A 233 -85.38 2.54 28.85
CA ALA A 233 -84.86 2.99 30.13
C ALA A 233 -86.01 3.19 31.12
N LYS A 234 -85.87 2.70 32.36
CA LYS A 234 -86.95 2.78 33.36
C LYS A 234 -87.14 4.18 33.95
N THR A 235 -86.21 5.11 33.70
CA THR A 235 -86.22 6.49 34.21
C THR A 235 -85.52 7.45 33.25
N LEU A 236 -85.87 8.73 33.30
CA LEU A 236 -85.27 9.79 32.49
C LEU A 236 -83.73 9.87 32.66
N THR A 237 -83.24 9.67 33.88
CA THR A 237 -81.80 9.62 34.19
C THR A 237 -81.09 8.45 33.52
N GLN A 238 -81.75 7.28 33.41
CA GLN A 238 -81.22 6.15 32.64
C GLN A 238 -81.23 6.44 31.13
N MET A 239 -82.29 7.07 30.61
CA MET A 239 -82.40 7.46 29.19
C MET A 239 -81.26 8.42 28.81
N TYR A 240 -81.00 9.45 29.62
CA TYR A 240 -79.89 10.39 29.43
C TYR A 240 -78.53 9.68 29.43
N ARG A 241 -78.28 8.78 30.40
CA ARG A 241 -77.05 7.97 30.44
C ARG A 241 -76.88 7.13 29.17
N ARG A 242 -77.93 6.44 28.71
CA ARG A 242 -77.89 5.63 27.47
C ARG A 242 -77.65 6.48 26.21
N LEU A 243 -78.30 7.64 26.09
CA LEU A 243 -78.08 8.58 24.99
C LEU A 243 -76.62 9.09 24.97
N ARG A 244 -76.06 9.42 26.14
CA ARG A 244 -74.65 9.81 26.29
C ARG A 244 -73.72 8.67 25.86
N PHE A 245 -73.94 7.45 26.35
CA PHE A 245 -73.13 6.28 25.97
C PHE A 245 -73.16 5.99 24.46
N VAL A 246 -74.30 6.15 23.78
CA VAL A 246 -74.38 5.97 22.32
C VAL A 246 -73.52 7.00 21.57
N ARG A 247 -73.48 8.27 22.04
CA ARG A 247 -72.61 9.32 21.46
C ARG A 247 -71.13 9.04 21.72
N GLU A 248 -70.76 8.71 22.96
CA GLU A 248 -69.38 8.39 23.34
C GLU A 248 -68.86 7.13 22.62
N TYR A 249 -69.68 6.09 22.50
CA TYR A 249 -69.33 4.87 21.74
C TYR A 249 -69.13 5.15 20.24
N ALA A 250 -69.95 6.03 19.64
CA ALA A 250 -69.77 6.44 18.24
C ALA A 250 -68.48 7.26 18.03
N ALA A 251 -68.06 8.07 19.01
CA ALA A 251 -66.76 8.75 18.97
C ALA A 251 -65.61 7.73 19.12
N TYR A 252 -65.70 6.81 20.08
CA TYR A 252 -64.73 5.75 20.31
C TYR A 252 -64.50 4.86 19.07
N GLN A 253 -65.57 4.43 18.38
CA GLN A 253 -65.42 3.59 17.18
C GLN A 253 -64.75 4.33 16.01
N ARG A 254 -64.98 5.65 15.84
CA ARG A 254 -64.21 6.45 14.87
C ARG A 254 -62.73 6.49 15.23
N ALA A 255 -62.40 6.79 16.49
CA ALA A 255 -61.02 6.82 16.97
C ALA A 255 -60.31 5.46 16.82
N GLN A 256 -60.99 4.33 17.06
CA GLN A 256 -60.42 3.00 16.79
C GLN A 256 -60.13 2.77 15.30
N GLY A 257 -61.00 3.24 14.39
CA GLY A 257 -60.76 3.20 12.95
C GLY A 257 -59.58 4.05 12.50
N GLU A 258 -59.42 5.24 13.06
CA GLU A 258 -58.27 6.13 12.79
C GLU A 258 -56.96 5.54 13.32
N LEU A 259 -56.96 5.01 14.55
CA LEU A 259 -55.79 4.31 15.12
C LEU A 259 -55.41 3.06 14.31
N LEU A 260 -56.39 2.37 13.72
CA LEU A 260 -56.14 1.24 12.81
C LEU A 260 -55.51 1.73 11.48
N LYS A 261 -56.02 2.82 10.89
CA LYS A 261 -55.44 3.45 9.69
C LYS A 261 -54.00 3.95 9.92
N GLN A 262 -53.74 4.58 11.08
CA GLN A 262 -52.39 5.00 11.48
C GLN A 262 -51.44 3.80 11.64
N LYS A 263 -51.92 2.69 12.23
CA LYS A 263 -51.12 1.46 12.35
C LYS A 263 -50.86 0.78 11.00
N GLN A 264 -51.81 0.81 10.07
CA GLN A 264 -51.58 0.34 8.69
C GLN A 264 -50.45 1.15 8.03
N ALA A 265 -50.54 2.49 8.07
CA ALA A 265 -49.50 3.35 7.52
C ALA A 265 -48.11 3.16 8.19
N GLN A 266 -48.05 2.77 9.47
CA GLN A 266 -46.79 2.39 10.13
C GLN A 266 -46.20 1.09 9.55
N VAL A 267 -47.02 0.08 9.26
CA VAL A 267 -46.60 -1.17 8.58
C VAL A 267 -46.15 -0.87 7.16
N ASP A 268 -46.94 -0.13 6.37
CA ASP A 268 -46.65 0.18 4.96
C ASP A 268 -45.32 0.93 4.82
N ASN A 269 -45.08 1.95 5.67
CA ASN A 269 -43.82 2.68 5.70
C ASN A 269 -42.63 1.78 6.08
N LYS A 270 -42.81 0.82 6.99
CA LYS A 270 -41.76 -0.15 7.37
C LYS A 270 -41.50 -1.18 6.28
N HIS A 271 -42.53 -1.59 5.53
CA HIS A 271 -42.40 -2.45 4.36
C HIS A 271 -41.61 -1.75 3.25
N ASN A 272 -41.94 -0.49 2.95
CA ASN A 272 -41.22 0.33 1.96
C ASN A 272 -39.75 0.57 2.35
N GLN A 273 -39.46 0.78 3.64
CA GLN A 273 -38.08 0.84 4.16
C GLN A 273 -37.34 -0.48 3.96
N LEU A 274 -37.97 -1.62 4.27
CA LEU A 274 -37.39 -2.95 4.10
C LEU A 274 -37.06 -3.25 2.63
N GLU A 275 -37.97 -2.96 1.71
CA GLU A 275 -37.73 -3.16 0.27
C GLU A 275 -36.62 -2.25 -0.28
N HIS A 276 -36.53 -0.98 0.16
CA HIS A 276 -35.40 -0.11 -0.19
C HIS A 276 -34.04 -0.69 0.26
N VAL A 277 -33.96 -1.19 1.50
CA VAL A 277 -32.73 -1.79 2.04
C VAL A 277 -32.38 -3.09 1.31
N ARG A 278 -33.37 -3.93 0.96
CA ARG A 278 -33.17 -5.14 0.16
C ARG A 278 -32.71 -4.83 -1.26
N GLY A 279 -33.27 -3.79 -1.90
CA GLY A 279 -32.83 -3.29 -3.20
C GLY A 279 -31.38 -2.81 -3.16
N HIS A 280 -31.00 -2.04 -2.14
CA HIS A 280 -29.62 -1.59 -1.95
C HIS A 280 -28.66 -2.79 -1.76
N LYS A 281 -28.99 -3.77 -0.91
CA LYS A 281 -28.19 -4.99 -0.76
C LYS A 281 -28.06 -5.76 -2.09
N SER A 282 -29.13 -5.87 -2.88
CA SER A 282 -29.07 -6.52 -4.20
C SER A 282 -28.08 -5.82 -5.15
N ASN A 283 -28.15 -4.49 -5.21
CA ASN A 283 -27.23 -3.68 -6.02
C ASN A 283 -25.77 -3.81 -5.57
N LEU A 284 -25.51 -3.87 -4.25
CA LEU A 284 -24.17 -4.10 -3.71
C LEU A 284 -23.64 -5.51 -4.00
N LEU A 285 -24.48 -6.54 -3.94
CA LEU A 285 -24.10 -7.92 -4.31
C LEU A 285 -23.70 -8.02 -5.79
N VAL A 286 -24.42 -7.36 -6.69
CA VAL A 286 -24.07 -7.32 -8.13
C VAL A 286 -22.77 -6.55 -8.36
N LYS A 287 -22.58 -5.39 -7.71
CA LYS A 287 -21.32 -4.63 -7.76
C LYS A 287 -20.14 -5.43 -7.23
N GLY A 288 -20.29 -6.09 -6.07
CA GLY A 288 -19.25 -6.92 -5.47
C GLY A 288 -18.83 -8.08 -6.38
N ARG A 289 -19.78 -8.76 -7.02
CA ARG A 289 -19.50 -9.80 -8.02
C ARG A 289 -18.73 -9.24 -9.22
N GLN A 290 -19.14 -8.07 -9.74
CA GLN A 290 -18.48 -7.44 -10.88
C GLN A 290 -17.02 -7.06 -10.56
N VAL A 291 -16.76 -6.47 -9.39
CA VAL A 291 -15.40 -6.13 -8.94
C VAL A 291 -14.56 -7.40 -8.72
N HIS A 292 -15.13 -8.47 -8.16
CA HIS A 292 -14.44 -9.75 -8.00
C HIS A 292 -14.03 -10.37 -9.35
N ILE A 293 -14.91 -10.33 -10.36
CA ILE A 293 -14.58 -10.86 -11.71
C ILE A 293 -13.44 -10.02 -12.34
N GLN A 294 -13.49 -8.69 -12.21
CA GLN A 294 -12.42 -7.82 -12.71
C GLN A 294 -11.07 -8.07 -12.00
N MET A 295 -11.10 -8.29 -10.68
CA MET A 295 -9.93 -8.57 -9.86
C MET A 295 -9.31 -9.93 -10.19
N GLU A 296 -10.15 -10.96 -10.41
CA GLU A 296 -9.66 -12.29 -10.80
C GLU A 296 -9.06 -12.29 -12.21
N ASN A 297 -9.65 -11.55 -13.16
CA ASN A 297 -9.05 -11.32 -14.48
C ASN A 297 -7.66 -10.67 -14.37
N LYS A 298 -7.49 -9.67 -13.48
CA LYS A 298 -6.19 -9.02 -13.26
C LYS A 298 -5.15 -9.93 -12.60
N LYS A 299 -5.54 -10.81 -11.68
CA LYS A 299 -4.64 -11.88 -11.17
C LYS A 299 -4.19 -12.81 -12.28
N VAL A 300 -5.10 -13.23 -13.17
CA VAL A 300 -4.76 -14.09 -14.32
C VAL A 300 -3.82 -13.36 -15.30
N GLU A 301 -3.96 -12.05 -15.49
CA GLU A 301 -2.97 -11.25 -16.24
C GLU A 301 -1.62 -11.16 -15.52
N GLN A 302 -1.61 -10.89 -14.21
CA GLN A 302 -0.39 -10.84 -13.39
C GLN A 302 0.37 -12.18 -13.45
N GLN A 303 -0.33 -13.31 -13.29
CA GLN A 303 0.23 -14.66 -13.43
C GLN A 303 0.80 -14.92 -14.83
N LYS A 304 0.12 -14.49 -15.91
CA LYS A 304 0.64 -14.61 -17.28
C LYS A 304 1.92 -13.81 -17.49
N VAL A 305 2.02 -12.59 -16.93
CA VAL A 305 3.26 -11.79 -17.01
C VAL A 305 4.38 -12.47 -16.24
N VAL A 306 4.14 -12.94 -15.00
CA VAL A 306 5.14 -13.69 -14.20
C VAL A 306 5.59 -14.98 -14.91
N ALA A 307 4.67 -15.76 -15.46
CA ALA A 307 5.02 -16.98 -16.20
C ALA A 307 5.83 -16.70 -17.48
N SER A 308 5.50 -15.62 -18.22
CA SER A 308 6.30 -15.22 -19.38
C SER A 308 7.71 -14.77 -19.00
N LEU A 309 7.85 -14.01 -17.90
CA LEU A 309 9.16 -13.60 -17.35
C LEU A 309 10.02 -14.80 -16.95
N GLN A 310 9.44 -15.78 -16.25
CA GLN A 310 10.14 -16.99 -15.83
C GLN A 310 10.59 -17.86 -17.03
N ASN A 311 9.75 -17.97 -18.05
CA ASN A 311 10.11 -18.69 -19.29
C ASN A 311 11.19 -17.95 -20.08
N ASP A 312 11.05 -16.64 -20.29
CA ASP A 312 12.05 -15.81 -20.97
C ASP A 312 13.41 -15.91 -20.25
N GLN A 313 13.44 -15.81 -18.92
CA GLN A 313 14.64 -15.98 -18.10
C GLN A 313 15.28 -17.36 -18.26
N LYS A 314 14.48 -18.44 -18.22
CA LYS A 314 14.96 -19.82 -18.34
C LYS A 314 15.57 -20.10 -19.71
N VAL A 315 14.95 -19.61 -20.78
CA VAL A 315 15.44 -19.76 -22.17
C VAL A 315 16.73 -18.97 -22.38
N LEU A 316 16.81 -17.73 -21.88
CA LEU A 316 18.03 -16.94 -21.96
C LEU A 316 19.20 -17.62 -21.21
N GLN A 317 18.95 -18.16 -20.01
CA GLN A 317 19.96 -18.88 -19.24
C GLN A 317 20.44 -20.17 -19.95
N SER A 318 19.55 -20.97 -20.53
CA SER A 318 19.97 -22.19 -21.24
C SER A 318 20.81 -21.86 -22.48
N VAL A 319 20.35 -20.95 -23.34
CA VAL A 319 21.05 -20.54 -24.57
C VAL A 319 22.44 -19.96 -24.27
N ILE A 320 22.57 -19.12 -23.23
CA ILE A 320 23.87 -18.60 -22.80
C ILE A 320 24.77 -19.74 -22.30
N SER A 321 24.25 -20.66 -21.48
CA SER A 321 25.04 -21.79 -20.97
C SER A 321 25.54 -22.70 -22.09
N ASP A 322 24.73 -22.92 -23.13
CA ASP A 322 25.09 -23.81 -24.24
C ASP A 322 26.04 -23.15 -25.24
N ARG A 323 25.92 -21.83 -25.49
CA ARG A 323 26.94 -21.07 -26.22
C ARG A 323 28.26 -21.02 -25.44
N GLN A 324 28.24 -20.84 -24.11
CA GLN A 324 29.45 -20.90 -23.27
C GLN A 324 30.12 -22.28 -23.30
N LYS A 325 29.37 -23.38 -23.20
CA LYS A 325 29.91 -24.76 -23.35
C LYS A 325 30.56 -24.96 -24.72
N LYS A 326 29.90 -24.53 -25.81
CA LYS A 326 30.45 -24.60 -27.18
C LYS A 326 31.74 -23.79 -27.32
N GLN A 327 31.77 -22.57 -26.78
CA GLN A 327 32.95 -21.70 -26.75
C GLN A 327 34.12 -22.34 -25.98
N GLN A 328 33.85 -22.93 -24.80
CA GLN A 328 34.85 -23.64 -23.99
C GLN A 328 35.38 -24.90 -24.71
N ALA A 329 34.51 -25.68 -25.37
CA ALA A 329 34.91 -26.85 -26.13
C ALA A 329 35.82 -26.49 -27.32
N ILE A 330 35.50 -25.42 -28.06
CA ILE A 330 36.31 -24.93 -29.19
C ILE A 330 37.64 -24.34 -28.70
N ASN A 331 37.64 -23.55 -27.63
CA ASN A 331 38.90 -23.09 -27.01
C ASN A 331 39.77 -24.28 -26.58
N ALA A 332 39.21 -25.28 -25.90
CA ALA A 332 39.93 -26.49 -25.50
C ALA A 332 40.37 -27.39 -26.67
N GLN A 333 39.83 -27.21 -27.88
CA GLN A 333 40.35 -27.82 -29.11
C GLN A 333 41.49 -26.99 -29.71
N ILE A 334 41.32 -25.67 -29.80
CA ILE A 334 42.35 -24.72 -30.24
C ILE A 334 43.61 -24.83 -29.37
N ASP A 335 43.46 -24.83 -28.04
CA ASP A 335 44.57 -24.97 -27.08
C ASP A 335 45.29 -26.31 -27.22
N ARG A 336 44.56 -27.41 -27.52
CA ARG A 336 45.16 -28.72 -27.80
C ARG A 336 45.96 -28.71 -29.09
N LEU A 337 45.41 -28.16 -30.18
CA LEU A 337 46.12 -28.05 -31.47
C LEU A 337 47.34 -27.12 -31.37
N ILE A 338 47.22 -25.98 -30.69
CA ILE A 338 48.34 -25.06 -30.42
C ILE A 338 49.37 -25.73 -29.52
N ALA A 339 48.98 -26.52 -28.51
CA ALA A 339 49.93 -27.26 -27.67
C ALA A 339 50.66 -28.39 -28.43
N ILE A 340 50.04 -28.98 -29.46
CA ILE A 340 50.69 -29.92 -30.37
C ILE A 340 51.65 -29.19 -31.31
N GLU A 341 51.23 -28.08 -31.93
CA GLU A 341 52.08 -27.36 -32.87
C GLU A 341 53.24 -26.63 -32.18
N ILE A 342 53.06 -26.09 -30.98
CA ILE A 342 54.14 -25.58 -30.12
C ILE A 342 55.10 -26.70 -29.72
N ARG A 343 54.63 -27.95 -29.57
CA ARG A 343 55.50 -29.10 -29.30
C ARG A 343 56.36 -29.42 -30.53
N LYS A 344 55.74 -29.62 -31.69
CA LYS A 344 56.42 -29.84 -32.99
C LYS A 344 57.37 -28.69 -33.38
N ALA A 345 57.04 -27.45 -33.03
CA ALA A 345 57.90 -26.29 -33.26
C ALA A 345 59.07 -26.22 -32.26
N ARG A 346 58.87 -26.64 -31.00
CA ARG A 346 59.96 -26.78 -30.03
C ARG A 346 60.87 -27.96 -30.34
N GLU A 347 60.34 -29.07 -30.84
CA GLU A 347 61.11 -30.23 -31.28
C GLU A 347 62.03 -29.83 -32.45
N ARG A 348 61.48 -29.25 -33.53
CA ARG A 348 62.27 -28.66 -34.62
C ARG A 348 63.30 -27.63 -34.14
N ALA A 349 62.92 -26.69 -33.27
CA ALA A 349 63.86 -25.71 -32.73
C ALA A 349 64.94 -26.32 -31.80
N MET A 350 64.65 -27.44 -31.13
CA MET A 350 65.65 -28.21 -30.37
C MET A 350 66.58 -29.00 -31.28
N GLU A 351 66.10 -29.50 -32.41
CA GLU A 351 66.92 -30.16 -33.44
C GLU A 351 67.82 -29.16 -34.17
N GLU A 352 67.30 -28.00 -34.57
CA GLU A 352 68.09 -26.88 -35.09
C GLU A 352 69.14 -26.41 -34.06
N ALA A 353 68.76 -26.28 -32.78
CA ALA A 353 69.70 -25.92 -31.72
C ALA A 353 70.75 -27.01 -31.49
N ARG A 354 70.40 -28.31 -31.61
CA ARG A 354 71.34 -29.43 -31.56
C ARG A 354 72.28 -29.44 -32.77
N ALA A 355 71.80 -29.17 -33.97
CA ALA A 355 72.61 -29.06 -35.18
C ALA A 355 73.59 -27.88 -35.09
N GLN A 356 73.12 -26.70 -34.63
CA GLN A 356 73.99 -25.56 -34.37
C GLN A 356 75.00 -25.83 -33.24
N ALA A 357 74.62 -26.58 -32.18
CA ALA A 357 75.54 -27.00 -31.13
C ALA A 357 76.58 -28.00 -31.64
N ALA A 358 76.19 -28.95 -32.50
CA ALA A 358 77.10 -29.90 -33.13
C ALA A 358 78.08 -29.20 -34.09
N ALA A 359 77.63 -28.25 -34.90
CA ALA A 359 78.50 -27.42 -35.74
C ALA A 359 79.49 -26.59 -34.91
N ARG A 360 79.04 -26.00 -33.78
CA ARG A 360 79.92 -25.29 -32.84
C ARG A 360 80.90 -26.23 -32.14
N ALA A 361 80.51 -27.47 -31.84
CA ALA A 361 81.38 -28.50 -31.26
C ALA A 361 82.43 -29.01 -32.27
N ALA A 362 82.07 -29.15 -33.55
CA ALA A 362 83.01 -29.47 -34.63
C ALA A 362 84.05 -28.35 -34.80
N ALA A 363 83.60 -27.08 -34.85
CA ALA A 363 84.50 -25.92 -34.87
C ALA A 363 85.39 -25.82 -33.61
N ALA A 364 84.90 -26.29 -32.44
CA ALA A 364 85.71 -26.38 -31.23
C ALA A 364 86.75 -27.51 -31.28
N LYS A 365 86.44 -28.67 -31.89
CA LYS A 365 87.43 -29.74 -32.11
C LYS A 365 88.56 -29.30 -33.02
N GLN A 366 88.25 -28.65 -34.15
CA GLN A 366 89.25 -28.09 -35.07
C GLN A 366 90.20 -27.10 -34.37
N ARG A 367 89.68 -26.24 -33.49
CA ARG A 367 90.50 -25.34 -32.65
C ARG A 367 91.31 -26.08 -31.57
N ALA A 368 90.83 -27.21 -31.07
CA ALA A 368 91.57 -28.05 -30.13
C ALA A 368 92.71 -28.81 -30.80
N GLU A 369 92.54 -29.23 -32.06
CA GLU A 369 93.57 -29.86 -32.89
C GLU A 369 94.70 -28.86 -33.24
N GLU A 370 94.36 -27.61 -33.52
CA GLU A 370 95.34 -26.51 -33.67
C GLU A 370 96.14 -26.27 -32.37
N LEU A 371 95.47 -26.30 -31.21
CA LEU A 371 96.10 -26.21 -29.89
C LEU A 371 96.94 -27.43 -29.52
N ALA A 372 96.64 -28.62 -30.06
CA ALA A 372 97.43 -29.83 -29.83
C ALA A 372 98.83 -29.72 -30.45
N ARG A 373 98.94 -29.21 -31.69
CA ARG A 373 100.25 -28.96 -32.34
C ARG A 373 101.14 -28.02 -31.52
N LYS A 374 100.56 -27.03 -30.83
CA LYS A 374 101.29 -26.12 -29.93
C LYS A 374 101.75 -26.78 -28.62
N ARG A 375 101.10 -27.87 -28.18
CA ARG A 375 101.50 -28.64 -26.99
C ARG A 375 102.64 -29.64 -27.24
N GLU A 376 102.74 -30.18 -28.46
CA GLU A 376 103.80 -31.12 -28.82
C GLU A 376 105.20 -30.48 -28.76
N ALA A 377 105.31 -29.20 -29.15
CA ALA A 377 106.53 -28.41 -29.00
C ALA A 377 106.99 -28.27 -27.53
N ALA A 378 106.05 -28.20 -26.57
CA ALA A 378 106.38 -28.11 -25.15
C ALA A 378 106.81 -29.46 -24.53
N ARG A 379 106.46 -30.59 -25.14
CA ARG A 379 106.79 -31.93 -24.62
C ARG A 379 108.29 -32.24 -24.71
N ARG A 380 108.96 -31.83 -25.79
CA ARG A 380 110.41 -32.05 -25.96
C ARG A 380 111.27 -31.34 -24.89
N ALA A 381 110.75 -30.29 -24.25
CA ALA A 381 111.41 -29.60 -23.14
C ALA A 381 111.22 -30.29 -21.77
N ALA A 382 110.39 -31.33 -21.67
CA ALA A 382 110.09 -32.02 -20.40
C ALA A 382 110.87 -33.32 -20.20
N GLU A 383 111.38 -33.93 -21.28
CA GLU A 383 111.98 -35.27 -21.26
C GLU A 383 113.42 -35.26 -20.69
N GLU A 384 114.13 -34.13 -20.72
CA GLU A 384 115.49 -33.96 -20.16
C GLU A 384 115.52 -33.95 -18.62
N ASN A 385 114.53 -33.33 -17.97
CA ASN A 385 114.47 -33.20 -16.50
C ASN A 385 114.03 -34.50 -15.78
N ALA A 386 113.53 -35.49 -16.53
CA ALA A 386 112.94 -36.71 -15.98
C ALA A 386 113.97 -37.68 -15.35
N ARG A 387 115.25 -37.62 -15.74
CA ARG A 387 116.27 -38.60 -15.32
C ARG A 387 116.73 -38.49 -13.86
N ARG A 388 116.47 -37.37 -13.17
CA ARG A 388 117.04 -37.07 -11.84
C ARG A 388 116.21 -37.51 -10.63
N ILE A 389 115.07 -38.19 -10.82
CA ILE A 389 114.11 -38.54 -9.75
C ILE A 389 113.71 -40.03 -9.78
N ALA A 390 114.68 -40.90 -10.09
CA ALA A 390 114.52 -42.36 -9.99
C ALA A 390 114.96 -42.91 -8.62
N GLU A 391 116.10 -42.43 -8.12
CA GLU A 391 116.84 -43.03 -6.99
C GLU A 391 116.22 -42.74 -5.60
N ALA A 392 115.50 -41.62 -5.46
CA ALA A 392 114.90 -41.22 -4.18
C ALA A 392 113.72 -42.09 -3.71
N LYS A 393 113.18 -42.99 -4.56
CA LYS A 393 111.94 -43.74 -4.27
C LYS A 393 112.08 -44.85 -3.23
N ALA A 394 113.29 -45.26 -2.86
CA ALA A 394 113.51 -46.33 -1.88
C ALA A 394 113.11 -45.95 -0.43
N ARG A 395 113.07 -44.65 -0.07
CA ARG A 395 112.75 -44.21 1.31
C ARG A 395 111.29 -43.84 1.55
N GLU A 396 110.50 -43.59 0.49
CA GLU A 396 109.09 -43.18 0.60
C GLU A 396 108.19 -44.30 1.21
N ALA A 397 108.60 -45.56 1.07
CA ALA A 397 107.84 -46.72 1.55
C ALA A 397 107.58 -46.72 3.07
N LYS A 398 108.50 -46.19 3.89
CA LYS A 398 108.29 -46.11 5.35
C LYS A 398 107.39 -44.94 5.77
N ALA A 399 107.36 -43.84 5.01
CA ALA A 399 106.51 -42.68 5.31
C ALA A 399 105.00 -42.97 5.11
N LYS A 400 104.64 -43.89 4.20
CA LYS A 400 103.23 -44.25 3.92
C LYS A 400 102.54 -44.97 5.09
N ALA A 401 103.29 -45.64 5.97
CA ALA A 401 102.72 -46.26 7.18
C ALA A 401 102.27 -45.19 8.20
N GLU A 402 103.09 -44.17 8.44
CA GLU A 402 102.77 -43.11 9.42
C GLU A 402 101.66 -42.16 8.89
N ALA A 403 101.63 -41.91 7.58
CA ALA A 403 100.58 -41.14 6.93
C ALA A 403 99.19 -41.80 7.07
N ALA A 404 99.11 -43.13 7.05
CA ALA A 404 97.85 -43.86 7.23
C ALA A 404 97.25 -43.67 8.64
N ALA A 405 98.08 -43.62 9.68
CA ALA A 405 97.64 -43.37 11.05
C ALA A 405 97.04 -41.95 11.21
N LYS A 406 97.75 -40.92 10.72
CA LYS A 406 97.25 -39.53 10.74
C LYS A 406 95.99 -39.34 9.88
N ALA A 407 95.85 -40.05 8.76
CA ALA A 407 94.64 -40.03 7.94
C ALA A 407 93.41 -40.57 8.68
N ALA A 408 93.54 -41.72 9.37
CA ALA A 408 92.45 -42.32 10.15
C ALA A 408 92.01 -41.44 11.34
N GLN A 409 92.93 -40.69 11.95
CA GLN A 409 92.64 -39.76 13.03
C GLN A 409 91.88 -38.52 12.52
N LEU A 410 92.31 -37.94 11.40
CA LEU A 410 91.63 -36.82 10.74
C LEU A 410 90.23 -37.20 10.19
N GLU A 411 90.03 -38.46 9.77
CA GLU A 411 88.71 -38.92 9.33
C GLU A 411 87.72 -39.04 10.51
N ARG A 412 88.18 -39.49 11.68
CA ARG A 412 87.36 -39.51 12.91
C ARG A 412 86.96 -38.10 13.33
N GLU A 413 87.87 -37.13 13.25
CA GLU A 413 87.55 -35.71 13.48
C GLU A 413 86.56 -35.17 12.45
N ARG A 414 86.69 -35.52 11.16
CA ARG A 414 85.71 -35.14 10.13
C ARG A 414 84.33 -35.74 10.38
N ARG A 415 84.22 -36.99 10.84
CA ARG A 415 82.91 -37.58 11.23
C ARG A 415 82.31 -36.86 12.43
N ALA A 416 83.08 -36.65 13.51
CA ALA A 416 82.61 -35.91 14.68
C ALA A 416 82.20 -34.46 14.34
N ALA A 417 82.90 -33.81 13.40
CA ALA A 417 82.51 -32.49 12.89
C ALA A 417 81.25 -32.53 12.00
N GLN A 418 81.06 -33.58 11.20
CA GLN A 418 79.84 -33.79 10.40
C GLN A 418 78.62 -34.08 11.27
N GLU A 419 78.75 -34.94 12.29
CA GLU A 419 77.68 -35.25 13.25
C GLU A 419 77.27 -34.00 14.05
N ARG A 420 78.22 -33.22 14.56
CA ARG A 420 77.95 -31.92 15.21
C ARG A 420 77.31 -30.92 14.24
N ALA A 421 77.75 -30.87 12.98
CA ALA A 421 77.15 -29.99 11.97
C ALA A 421 75.75 -30.44 11.55
N GLU A 422 75.44 -31.74 11.59
CA GLU A 422 74.10 -32.25 11.33
C GLU A 422 73.17 -32.04 12.54
N GLN A 423 73.66 -32.26 13.75
CA GLN A 423 72.93 -31.96 14.97
C GLN A 423 72.58 -30.46 15.06
N ALA A 424 73.54 -29.57 14.83
CA ALA A 424 73.30 -28.13 14.75
C ALA A 424 72.33 -27.74 13.61
N ARG A 425 72.29 -28.48 12.50
CA ARG A 425 71.28 -28.29 11.44
C ARG A 425 69.88 -28.76 11.86
N ARG A 426 69.77 -29.90 12.56
CA ARG A 426 68.51 -30.42 13.10
C ARG A 426 67.95 -29.48 14.17
N GLU A 427 68.79 -28.94 15.04
CA GLU A 427 68.44 -27.92 16.02
C GLU A 427 68.03 -26.59 15.36
N ALA A 428 68.76 -26.12 14.34
CA ALA A 428 68.38 -24.93 13.57
C ALA A 428 67.08 -25.12 12.75
N GLU A 429 66.80 -26.32 12.24
CA GLU A 429 65.54 -26.62 11.57
C GLU A 429 64.39 -26.73 12.58
N ALA A 430 64.60 -27.35 13.74
CA ALA A 430 63.63 -27.37 14.83
C ALA A 430 63.28 -25.96 15.32
N ALA A 431 64.29 -25.09 15.50
CA ALA A 431 64.11 -23.68 15.84
C ALA A 431 63.34 -22.91 14.75
N ARG A 432 63.62 -23.17 13.46
CA ARG A 432 62.84 -22.61 12.35
C ARG A 432 61.39 -23.08 12.33
N ARG A 433 61.14 -24.38 12.51
CA ARG A 433 59.77 -24.94 12.57
C ARG A 433 59.01 -24.40 13.78
N ALA A 434 59.66 -24.21 14.93
CA ALA A 434 59.07 -23.56 16.09
C ALA A 434 58.73 -22.09 15.81
N ALA A 435 59.61 -21.34 15.15
CA ALA A 435 59.37 -19.96 14.75
C ALA A 435 58.24 -19.83 13.70
N GLU A 436 58.14 -20.75 12.73
CA GLU A 436 57.02 -20.78 11.77
C GLU A 436 55.70 -21.21 12.42
N ALA A 437 55.72 -22.14 13.38
CA ALA A 437 54.56 -22.51 14.18
C ALA A 437 54.07 -21.32 15.03
N GLU A 438 54.97 -20.57 15.66
CA GLU A 438 54.60 -19.39 16.44
C GLU A 438 54.14 -18.22 15.55
N ALA A 439 54.77 -18.01 14.38
CA ALA A 439 54.37 -16.99 13.42
C ALA A 439 53.02 -17.29 12.75
N SER A 440 52.73 -18.56 12.46
CA SER A 440 51.43 -18.98 11.95
C SER A 440 50.34 -18.92 13.03
N ALA A 441 50.66 -19.29 14.28
CA ALA A 441 49.75 -19.11 15.42
C ALA A 441 49.45 -17.62 15.71
N LYS A 442 50.46 -16.74 15.61
CA LYS A 442 50.28 -15.28 15.70
C LYS A 442 49.38 -14.76 14.58
N LYS A 443 49.63 -15.13 13.32
CA LYS A 443 48.75 -14.80 12.18
C LYS A 443 47.32 -15.31 12.35
N ALA A 444 47.12 -16.54 12.83
CA ALA A 444 45.79 -17.09 13.07
C ALA A 444 45.03 -16.33 14.18
N ARG A 445 45.73 -15.95 15.27
CA ARG A 445 45.18 -15.11 16.34
C ARG A 445 44.87 -13.68 15.88
N GLU A 446 45.68 -13.12 14.98
CA GLU A 446 45.39 -11.83 14.33
C GLU A 446 44.21 -11.92 13.36
N LEU A 447 44.11 -12.98 12.57
CA LEU A 447 42.98 -13.20 11.66
C LEU A 447 41.66 -13.30 12.43
N LYS A 448 41.62 -14.14 13.47
CA LYS A 448 40.42 -14.29 14.32
C LYS A 448 40.04 -12.99 15.02
N ARG A 449 41.03 -12.23 15.53
CA ARG A 449 40.79 -10.89 16.10
C ARG A 449 40.32 -9.87 15.04
N ALA A 450 40.73 -10.00 13.79
CA ALA A 450 40.25 -9.16 12.68
C ALA A 450 38.82 -9.53 12.28
N GLU A 451 38.47 -10.82 12.25
CA GLU A 451 37.11 -11.32 12.02
C GLU A 451 36.15 -10.92 13.16
N GLU A 452 36.57 -11.07 14.42
CA GLU A 452 35.82 -10.61 15.59
C GLU A 452 35.60 -9.10 15.56
N ARG A 453 36.61 -8.31 15.18
CA ARG A 453 36.49 -6.85 14.99
C ARG A 453 35.61 -6.49 13.79
N ALA A 454 35.67 -7.22 12.68
CA ALA A 454 34.80 -7.00 11.53
C ALA A 454 33.34 -7.36 11.84
N ALA A 455 33.10 -8.44 12.58
CA ALA A 455 31.77 -8.82 13.07
C ALA A 455 31.22 -7.82 14.10
N ALA A 456 32.07 -7.29 14.99
CA ALA A 456 31.70 -6.22 15.92
C ALA A 456 31.40 -4.90 15.19
N ALA A 457 32.23 -4.50 14.23
CA ALA A 457 32.01 -3.31 13.40
C ALA A 457 30.71 -3.42 12.58
N LYS A 458 30.45 -4.59 11.97
CA LYS A 458 29.20 -4.83 11.25
C LYS A 458 27.98 -4.77 12.18
N ARG A 459 28.04 -5.40 13.36
CA ARG A 459 26.96 -5.30 14.37
C ARG A 459 26.73 -3.87 14.84
N ALA A 460 27.79 -3.08 14.99
CA ALA A 460 27.69 -1.65 15.32
C ALA A 460 27.07 -0.84 14.17
N GLU A 461 27.42 -1.16 12.92
CA GLU A 461 26.80 -0.54 11.73
C GLU A 461 25.33 -0.92 11.57
N ASP A 462 24.98 -2.19 11.76
CA ASP A 462 23.60 -2.70 11.75
C ASP A 462 22.77 -2.05 12.88
N GLN A 463 23.35 -1.87 14.08
CA GLN A 463 22.71 -1.13 15.18
C GLN A 463 22.61 0.37 14.92
N ALA A 464 23.60 0.99 14.26
CA ALA A 464 23.56 2.40 13.87
C ALA A 464 22.45 2.63 12.83
N ARG A 465 22.38 1.79 11.78
CA ARG A 465 21.30 1.78 10.77
C ARG A 465 19.93 1.53 11.41
N ALA A 466 19.83 0.67 12.42
CA ALA A 466 18.58 0.45 13.15
C ALA A 466 18.17 1.69 13.97
N ARG A 467 19.12 2.38 14.61
CA ARG A 467 18.86 3.65 15.32
C ARG A 467 18.48 4.77 14.35
N GLU A 468 19.21 4.93 13.25
CA GLU A 468 18.91 5.88 12.18
C GLU A 468 17.51 5.64 11.61
N ASN A 469 17.14 4.38 11.34
CA ASN A 469 15.78 4.05 10.89
C ASN A 469 14.73 4.36 11.95
N MET A 470 14.94 4.05 13.23
CA MET A 470 14.00 4.39 14.31
C MET A 470 13.88 5.91 14.52
N GLU A 471 14.97 6.66 14.43
CA GLU A 471 14.95 8.13 14.49
C GLU A 471 14.29 8.73 13.26
N ARG A 472 14.50 8.16 12.06
CA ARG A 472 13.81 8.55 10.83
C ARG A 472 12.33 8.18 10.86
N GLU A 473 11.93 7.09 11.48
CA GLU A 473 10.53 6.73 11.71
C GLU A 473 9.85 7.66 12.73
N ARG A 474 10.54 8.01 13.83
CA ARG A 474 10.09 9.03 14.79
C ARG A 474 9.99 10.41 14.17
N ALA A 475 10.99 10.83 13.38
CA ALA A 475 10.97 12.07 12.62
C ALA A 475 9.84 12.06 11.58
N ASN A 476 9.58 10.93 10.91
CA ASN A 476 8.43 10.77 10.02
C ASN A 476 7.09 10.77 10.78
N GLN A 477 7.01 10.24 12.00
CA GLN A 477 5.83 10.37 12.87
C GLN A 477 5.61 11.83 13.25
N GLN A 478 6.62 12.50 13.81
CA GLN A 478 6.58 13.91 14.17
C GLN A 478 6.30 14.83 12.98
N ALA A 479 6.82 14.50 11.78
CA ALA A 479 6.51 15.23 10.54
C ALA A 479 5.04 15.03 10.14
N ARG A 480 4.52 13.79 10.18
CA ARG A 480 3.09 13.50 9.91
C ARG A 480 2.16 14.10 10.98
N GLU A 481 2.59 14.17 12.23
CA GLU A 481 1.85 14.83 13.32
C GLU A 481 1.89 16.35 13.20
N ALA A 482 3.03 16.93 12.82
CA ALA A 482 3.15 18.35 12.51
C ALA A 482 2.37 18.73 11.24
N GLU A 483 2.35 17.88 10.22
CA GLU A 483 1.55 18.05 9.00
C GLU A 483 0.06 17.86 9.30
N ALA A 484 -0.33 16.86 10.09
CA ALA A 484 -1.71 16.68 10.55
C ALA A 484 -2.17 17.86 11.43
N ASN A 485 -1.29 18.40 12.29
CA ASN A 485 -1.57 19.59 13.09
C ASN A 485 -1.61 20.87 12.24
N ARG A 486 -0.78 21.00 11.20
CA ARG A 486 -0.88 22.09 10.20
C ARG A 486 -2.19 21.98 9.41
N MET A 487 -2.53 20.81 8.90
CA MET A 487 -3.80 20.55 8.21
C MET A 487 -5.01 20.72 9.14
N ALA A 488 -4.90 20.40 10.43
CA ALA A 488 -5.94 20.66 11.42
C ALA A 488 -6.05 22.16 11.76
N ALA A 489 -4.93 22.87 11.89
CA ALA A 489 -4.89 24.31 12.10
C ALA A 489 -5.36 25.10 10.86
N GLU A 490 -5.08 24.61 9.66
CA GLU A 490 -5.53 25.18 8.38
C GLU A 490 -7.01 24.88 8.15
N ARG A 491 -7.48 23.63 8.37
CA ARG A 491 -8.92 23.33 8.37
C ARG A 491 -9.66 24.10 9.46
N LYS A 492 -9.04 24.34 10.62
CA LYS A 492 -9.57 25.22 11.66
C LYS A 492 -9.59 26.68 11.18
N ALA A 493 -8.53 27.19 10.57
CA ALA A 493 -8.48 28.56 10.04
C ALA A 493 -9.45 28.78 8.88
N VAL A 494 -9.68 27.77 8.02
CA VAL A 494 -10.72 27.77 6.99
C VAL A 494 -12.10 27.69 7.63
N ALA A 495 -12.32 26.82 8.62
CA ALA A 495 -13.61 26.74 9.33
C ALA A 495 -13.92 27.97 10.19
N ASP A 496 -12.91 28.65 10.72
CA ASP A 496 -13.02 29.88 11.51
C ASP A 496 -13.13 31.11 10.57
N ARG A 497 -12.54 31.09 9.36
CA ARG A 497 -12.83 32.07 8.28
C ARG A 497 -14.23 31.88 7.70
N GLU A 498 -14.67 30.64 7.45
CA GLU A 498 -16.06 30.33 7.10
C GLU A 498 -17.00 30.74 8.23
N ARG A 499 -16.63 30.55 9.50
CA ARG A 499 -17.43 31.01 10.63
C ARG A 499 -17.48 32.53 10.66
N ALA A 500 -16.36 33.25 10.54
CA ALA A 500 -16.35 34.71 10.49
C ALA A 500 -17.16 35.26 9.31
N ALA A 501 -17.05 34.66 8.12
CA ALA A 501 -17.86 35.03 6.96
C ALA A 501 -19.36 34.72 7.16
N ARG A 502 -19.71 33.60 7.80
CA ARG A 502 -21.08 33.26 8.18
C ARG A 502 -21.60 34.12 9.34
N GLU A 503 -20.75 34.59 10.23
CA GLU A 503 -21.09 35.50 11.34
C GLU A 503 -21.27 36.93 10.82
N GLN A 504 -20.47 37.39 9.85
CA GLN A 504 -20.71 38.64 9.13
C GLN A 504 -22.00 38.57 8.28
N ALA A 505 -22.22 37.47 7.55
CA ALA A 505 -23.45 37.24 6.79
C ALA A 505 -24.69 36.92 7.66
N ALA A 506 -24.48 36.56 8.93
CA ALA A 506 -25.54 36.46 9.93
C ALA A 506 -25.76 37.79 10.66
N ALA A 507 -24.73 38.62 10.83
CA ALA A 507 -24.84 39.96 11.41
C ALA A 507 -25.61 40.91 10.49
N SER A 508 -25.37 40.87 9.17
CA SER A 508 -26.21 41.59 8.21
C SER A 508 -27.66 41.11 8.27
N LYS A 509 -27.90 39.78 8.19
CA LYS A 509 -29.24 39.18 8.30
C LYS A 509 -29.90 39.35 9.68
N ALA A 510 -29.13 39.59 10.74
CA ALA A 510 -29.65 39.95 12.06
C ALA A 510 -30.03 41.43 12.13
N ASN A 511 -29.33 42.31 11.41
CA ASN A 511 -29.74 43.70 11.22
C ASN A 511 -31.04 43.76 10.41
N ASP A 512 -31.14 42.98 9.34
CA ASP A 512 -32.37 42.82 8.55
C ASP A 512 -33.53 42.29 9.41
N ASN A 513 -33.34 41.21 10.19
CA ASN A 513 -34.37 40.71 11.10
C ASN A 513 -34.70 41.68 12.26
N SER A 514 -33.75 42.49 12.72
CA SER A 514 -34.00 43.52 13.73
C SER A 514 -35.00 44.57 13.24
N SER A 515 -35.00 44.87 11.93
CA SER A 515 -35.97 45.77 11.28
C SER A 515 -37.39 45.16 11.16
N LEU A 516 -37.51 43.84 11.22
CA LEU A 516 -38.77 43.09 11.04
C LEU A 516 -39.52 42.79 12.35
N LEU A 517 -38.96 43.17 13.51
CA LEU A 517 -39.66 43.05 14.79
C LEU A 517 -40.64 44.20 15.01
N SER A 518 -41.89 43.87 15.32
CA SER A 518 -42.89 44.85 15.78
C SER A 518 -42.40 45.61 17.02
N SER A 519 -42.84 46.86 17.18
CA SER A 519 -42.47 47.73 18.30
C SER A 519 -42.76 47.07 19.67
N ALA A 520 -43.84 46.29 19.76
CA ALA A 520 -44.20 45.52 20.94
C ALA A 520 -43.17 44.42 21.27
N ASP A 521 -42.71 43.64 20.27
CA ASP A 521 -41.70 42.59 20.48
C ASP A 521 -40.34 43.18 20.86
N ARG A 522 -39.97 44.34 20.28
CA ARG A 522 -38.73 45.06 20.64
C ARG A 522 -38.78 45.53 22.10
N ALA A 523 -39.90 46.10 22.56
CA ALA A 523 -40.10 46.49 23.95
C ALA A 523 -40.10 45.29 24.92
N MET A 524 -40.79 44.19 24.56
CA MET A 524 -40.81 42.95 25.35
C MET A 524 -39.42 42.31 25.46
N THR A 525 -38.61 42.38 24.40
CA THR A 525 -37.23 41.87 24.40
C THR A 525 -36.35 42.61 25.42
N GLY A 526 -36.42 43.94 25.47
CA GLY A 526 -35.72 44.74 26.48
C GLY A 526 -36.22 44.45 27.90
N SER A 527 -37.55 44.34 28.07
CA SER A 527 -38.17 44.02 29.36
C SER A 527 -37.75 42.64 29.91
N PHE A 528 -37.60 41.62 29.05
CA PHE A 528 -37.07 40.32 29.46
C PHE A 528 -35.56 40.38 29.78
N ALA A 529 -34.76 41.02 28.92
CA ALA A 529 -33.30 41.13 29.11
C ALA A 529 -32.92 41.78 30.44
N ASN A 530 -33.64 42.85 30.83
CA ASN A 530 -33.41 43.60 32.07
C ASN A 530 -33.76 42.83 33.35
N ASN A 531 -34.36 41.63 33.23
CA ASN A 531 -34.70 40.75 34.36
C ASN A 531 -33.76 39.54 34.49
N LYS A 532 -32.59 39.53 33.80
CA LYS A 532 -31.55 38.52 34.01
C LYS A 532 -31.14 38.44 35.49
N GLY A 533 -31.12 37.21 36.04
CA GLY A 533 -30.84 36.93 37.45
C GLY A 533 -32.00 37.24 38.40
N ARG A 534 -33.17 37.64 37.89
CA ARG A 534 -34.33 38.08 38.69
C ARG A 534 -35.63 37.36 38.35
N LEU A 535 -35.65 36.48 37.35
CA LEU A 535 -36.86 35.75 36.95
C LEU A 535 -37.25 34.71 38.01
N PRO A 536 -38.54 34.57 38.38
CA PRO A 536 -38.99 33.49 39.25
C PRO A 536 -38.73 32.11 38.64
N ARG A 537 -38.31 31.15 39.47
CA ARG A 537 -38.16 29.74 39.05
C ARG A 537 -39.50 29.17 38.57
N PRO A 538 -39.50 28.37 37.48
CA PRO A 538 -40.72 27.79 36.94
C PRO A 538 -41.31 26.70 37.84
N VAL A 539 -40.49 26.06 38.69
CA VAL A 539 -40.93 25.14 39.74
C VAL A 539 -39.93 25.13 40.90
N SER A 540 -40.42 24.90 42.12
CA SER A 540 -39.58 24.76 43.32
C SER A 540 -38.95 23.37 43.38
N GLY A 541 -37.65 23.29 43.67
CA GLY A 541 -36.91 22.03 43.82
C GLY A 541 -35.44 22.13 43.41
N PRO A 542 -34.62 21.11 43.74
CA PRO A 542 -33.20 21.08 43.40
C PRO A 542 -32.96 20.79 41.91
N ILE A 543 -31.88 21.37 41.37
CA ILE A 543 -31.44 21.14 39.99
C ILE A 543 -30.63 19.83 39.95
N VAL A 544 -31.15 18.82 39.25
CA VAL A 544 -30.52 17.49 39.09
C VAL A 544 -29.63 17.44 37.84
N LYS A 545 -29.95 18.24 36.81
CA LYS A 545 -29.14 18.37 35.60
C LYS A 545 -28.93 19.84 35.28
N ARG A 546 -27.68 20.26 35.11
CA ARG A 546 -27.29 21.63 34.75
C ARG A 546 -27.18 21.80 33.22
N PHE A 547 -27.12 23.04 32.76
CA PHE A 547 -26.84 23.37 31.35
C PHE A 547 -25.37 23.09 30.97
N GLY A 548 -25.11 22.78 29.69
CA GLY A 548 -23.75 22.67 29.14
C GLY A 548 -23.28 21.23 28.89
N THR A 549 -21.96 21.04 28.76
CA THR A 549 -21.34 19.76 28.41
C THR A 549 -20.62 19.16 29.62
N TYR A 550 -20.89 17.90 29.93
CA TYR A 550 -20.32 17.16 31.05
C TYR A 550 -19.68 15.85 30.58
N ASN A 551 -18.56 15.49 31.20
CA ASN A 551 -17.92 14.19 31.00
C ASN A 551 -18.66 13.15 31.85
N VAL A 552 -18.78 11.91 31.35
CA VAL A 552 -19.32 10.79 32.15
C VAL A 552 -18.19 10.21 33.01
N ALA A 553 -18.44 10.02 34.31
CA ALA A 553 -17.48 9.40 35.21
C ALA A 553 -17.10 7.99 34.72
N GLY A 554 -15.80 7.69 34.70
CA GLY A 554 -15.26 6.42 34.16
C GLY A 554 -15.11 6.35 32.64
N LEU A 555 -15.53 7.36 31.87
CA LEU A 555 -15.51 7.34 30.40
C LEU A 555 -14.79 8.57 29.82
N SER A 556 -13.48 8.45 29.62
CA SER A 556 -12.56 9.53 29.22
C SER A 556 -12.89 10.25 27.89
N HIS A 557 -13.75 9.68 27.04
CA HIS A 557 -14.09 10.24 25.72
C HIS A 557 -15.59 10.48 25.49
N VAL A 558 -16.47 10.22 26.47
CA VAL A 558 -17.93 10.41 26.32
C VAL A 558 -18.36 11.72 26.95
N LYS A 559 -18.64 12.71 26.09
CA LYS A 559 -19.19 14.03 26.47
C LYS A 559 -20.70 14.06 26.20
N LEU A 560 -21.48 14.20 27.26
CA LEU A 560 -22.92 14.42 27.17
C LEU A 560 -23.22 15.91 27.23
N SER A 561 -24.20 16.37 26.45
CA SER A 561 -24.65 17.78 26.46
C SER A 561 -26.06 17.92 27.04
N SER A 562 -26.31 19.08 27.64
CA SER A 562 -27.61 19.48 28.17
C SER A 562 -28.04 20.82 27.59
N ASN A 563 -29.18 20.83 26.91
CA ASN A 563 -29.78 22.03 26.30
C ASN A 563 -30.50 22.94 27.31
N GLY A 564 -30.51 22.59 28.59
CA GLY A 564 -31.23 23.28 29.66
C GLY A 564 -30.99 22.63 31.02
N ILE A 565 -31.83 22.97 31.99
CA ILE A 565 -31.80 22.39 33.33
C ILE A 565 -32.92 21.37 33.54
N ALA A 566 -32.70 20.40 34.44
CA ALA A 566 -33.74 19.54 34.97
C ALA A 566 -33.88 19.76 36.49
N ILE A 567 -35.10 20.01 36.95
CA ILE A 567 -35.46 20.30 38.34
C ILE A 567 -36.31 19.14 38.86
N LYS A 568 -35.94 18.57 40.02
CA LYS A 568 -36.75 17.55 40.68
C LYS A 568 -37.87 18.22 41.47
N ALA A 569 -39.11 17.83 41.20
CA ALA A 569 -40.30 18.36 41.85
C ALA A 569 -41.37 17.26 41.91
N SER A 570 -42.23 17.27 42.93
CA SER A 570 -43.27 16.24 43.09
C SER A 570 -44.22 16.23 41.88
N PRO A 571 -44.66 15.06 41.39
CA PRO A 571 -45.73 14.98 40.38
C PRO A 571 -46.95 15.81 40.79
N GLY A 572 -47.58 16.47 39.83
CA GLY A 572 -48.70 17.38 40.09
C GLY A 572 -48.32 18.79 40.57
N THR A 573 -47.05 19.06 40.93
CA THR A 573 -46.62 20.44 41.31
C THR A 573 -46.91 21.43 40.17
N PRO A 574 -47.53 22.60 40.43
CA PRO A 574 -47.82 23.58 39.39
C PRO A 574 -46.54 24.21 38.83
N VAL A 575 -46.40 24.17 37.50
CA VAL A 575 -45.31 24.81 36.76
C VAL A 575 -45.77 26.19 36.28
N ARG A 576 -44.94 27.20 36.53
CA ARG A 576 -45.26 28.62 36.31
C ARG A 576 -44.41 29.24 35.20
N SER A 577 -44.96 30.21 34.47
CA SER A 577 -44.21 31.00 33.49
C SER A 577 -43.16 31.86 34.17
N VAL A 578 -41.93 31.86 33.66
CA VAL A 578 -40.83 32.68 34.21
C VAL A 578 -41.00 34.17 33.92
N PHE A 579 -41.78 34.53 32.89
CA PHE A 579 -42.06 35.92 32.51
C PHE A 579 -43.38 36.04 31.74
N LYS A 580 -43.88 37.26 31.54
CA LYS A 580 -45.05 37.53 30.68
C LYS A 580 -44.74 37.32 29.20
N GLY A 581 -45.66 36.74 28.42
CA GLY A 581 -45.43 36.45 27.00
C GLY A 581 -46.52 35.59 26.35
N GLU A 582 -46.31 35.17 25.11
CA GLU A 582 -47.30 34.41 24.32
C GLU A 582 -46.93 32.93 24.18
N VAL A 583 -47.90 32.03 24.38
CA VAL A 583 -47.73 30.58 24.16
C VAL A 583 -47.67 30.26 22.67
N THR A 584 -46.47 30.19 22.10
CA THR A 584 -46.28 29.97 20.64
C THR A 584 -46.52 28.53 20.20
N SER A 585 -46.36 27.56 21.10
CA SER A 585 -46.66 26.15 20.85
C SER A 585 -46.99 25.38 22.14
N VAL A 586 -47.92 24.44 22.02
CA VAL A 586 -48.16 23.35 22.97
C VAL A 586 -48.03 22.06 22.17
N SER A 587 -47.27 21.08 22.64
CA SER A 587 -46.97 19.86 21.88
C SER A 587 -46.76 18.65 22.78
N HIS A 588 -47.21 17.48 22.32
CA HIS A 588 -47.06 16.21 23.03
C HIS A 588 -46.03 15.36 22.25
N VAL A 589 -44.87 15.10 22.86
CA VAL A 589 -43.72 14.49 22.17
C VAL A 589 -43.15 13.37 23.04
N GLY A 590 -43.10 12.14 22.51
CA GLY A 590 -42.48 11.00 23.19
C GLY A 590 -43.21 10.51 24.46
N GLY A 591 -44.40 11.01 24.75
CA GLY A 591 -45.17 10.73 25.97
C GLY A 591 -45.17 11.88 26.99
N SER A 592 -44.29 12.87 26.81
CA SER A 592 -44.22 14.07 27.66
C SER A 592 -44.79 15.29 26.94
N THR A 593 -45.46 16.18 27.68
CA THR A 593 -45.97 17.44 27.13
C THR A 593 -44.95 18.55 27.27
N LEU A 594 -44.90 19.44 26.26
CA LEU A 594 -44.10 20.66 26.27
C LEU A 594 -44.93 21.88 25.90
N VAL A 595 -44.54 23.02 26.47
CA VAL A 595 -45.09 24.36 26.21
C VAL A 595 -43.93 25.29 25.86
N MET A 596 -44.12 26.17 24.88
CA MET A 596 -43.18 27.23 24.50
C MET A 596 -43.83 28.60 24.69
N VAL A 597 -43.17 29.51 25.42
CA VAL A 597 -43.63 30.89 25.62
C VAL A 597 -42.60 31.86 25.06
N ARG A 598 -43.04 32.82 24.23
CA ARG A 598 -42.21 33.87 23.61
C ARG A 598 -42.30 35.16 24.41
N HIS A 599 -41.15 35.81 24.60
CA HIS A 599 -40.95 37.06 25.32
C HIS A 599 -40.14 38.02 24.43
N GLY A 600 -40.70 38.41 23.28
CA GLY A 600 -39.92 39.03 22.20
C GLY A 600 -38.91 38.04 21.60
N ALA A 601 -37.64 38.44 21.49
CA ALA A 601 -36.56 37.59 20.98
C ALA A 601 -36.20 36.37 21.88
N TYR A 602 -36.72 36.31 23.11
CA TYR A 602 -36.49 35.19 24.02
C TYR A 602 -37.62 34.17 23.98
N ILE A 603 -37.30 32.88 24.10
CA ILE A 603 -38.27 31.78 24.17
C ILE A 603 -37.95 30.90 25.38
N SER A 604 -38.89 30.77 26.30
CA SER A 604 -38.81 29.81 27.40
C SER A 604 -39.56 28.52 27.03
N VAL A 605 -38.96 27.37 27.32
CA VAL A 605 -39.52 26.04 26.99
C VAL A 605 -39.63 25.20 28.25
N TYR A 606 -40.84 24.71 28.49
CA TYR A 606 -41.25 23.91 29.65
C TYR A 606 -41.52 22.51 29.12
N LEU A 607 -40.81 21.48 29.61
CA LEU A 607 -40.95 20.09 29.16
C LEU A 607 -41.20 19.17 30.36
N ASN A 608 -41.76 17.99 30.10
CA ASN A 608 -42.20 17.01 31.10
C ASN A 608 -43.36 17.55 31.96
N LEU A 609 -44.33 18.17 31.28
CA LEU A 609 -45.62 18.53 31.86
C LEU A 609 -46.58 17.34 31.74
N GLY A 610 -47.18 16.92 32.86
CA GLY A 610 -48.20 15.87 32.93
C GLY A 610 -49.62 16.38 32.63
N SER A 611 -49.85 17.67 32.86
CA SER A 611 -51.04 18.39 32.38
C SER A 611 -50.63 19.79 31.91
N VAL A 612 -51.43 20.38 31.02
CA VAL A 612 -51.25 21.76 30.52
C VAL A 612 -52.56 22.52 30.68
N SER A 613 -52.47 23.76 31.13
CA SER A 613 -53.61 24.65 31.45
C SER A 613 -53.70 25.86 30.52
N VAL A 614 -52.90 25.88 29.44
CA VAL A 614 -52.81 27.00 28.49
C VAL A 614 -52.86 26.53 27.03
N SER A 615 -53.38 27.39 26.16
CA SER A 615 -53.56 27.14 24.73
C SER A 615 -52.56 27.91 23.87
N ARG A 616 -52.32 27.44 22.64
CA ARG A 616 -51.50 28.17 21.65
C ARG A 616 -52.14 29.53 21.29
N GLY A 617 -51.33 30.58 21.23
CA GLY A 617 -51.75 31.98 21.05
C GLY A 617 -52.21 32.69 22.33
N GLN A 618 -52.24 32.00 23.47
CA GLN A 618 -52.63 32.60 24.74
C GLN A 618 -51.51 33.49 25.31
N GLN A 619 -51.86 34.71 25.70
CA GLN A 619 -50.99 35.57 26.52
C GLN A 619 -50.99 35.06 27.97
N VAL A 620 -49.81 34.94 28.57
CA VAL A 620 -49.58 34.49 29.94
C VAL A 620 -48.77 35.50 30.74
N GLY A 621 -49.07 35.66 32.02
CA GLY A 621 -48.35 36.54 32.95
C GLY A 621 -47.13 35.87 33.61
N THR A 622 -46.22 36.69 34.14
CA THR A 622 -45.13 36.22 35.01
C THR A 622 -45.72 35.49 36.24
N GLY A 623 -45.27 34.26 36.51
CA GLY A 623 -45.76 33.45 37.63
C GLY A 623 -47.09 32.72 37.39
N GLN A 624 -47.76 32.93 36.25
CA GLN A 624 -48.99 32.21 35.89
C GLN A 624 -48.73 30.72 35.68
N THR A 625 -49.62 29.86 36.20
CA THR A 625 -49.55 28.41 36.00
C THR A 625 -49.77 28.04 34.54
N LEU A 626 -48.84 27.27 33.96
CA LEU A 626 -48.90 26.76 32.59
C LEU A 626 -49.36 25.28 32.54
N GLY A 627 -49.21 24.55 33.64
CA GLY A 627 -49.50 23.13 33.75
C GLY A 627 -48.96 22.52 35.04
N THR A 628 -48.82 21.20 35.10
CA THR A 628 -48.27 20.47 36.25
C THR A 628 -47.10 19.56 35.87
N VAL A 629 -46.19 19.31 36.80
CA VAL A 629 -45.10 18.32 36.62
C VAL A 629 -45.66 16.91 36.40
N ASP A 630 -45.06 16.18 35.45
CA ASP A 630 -45.39 14.79 35.13
C ASP A 630 -45.07 13.79 36.27
N SER A 631 -45.72 12.64 36.22
CA SER A 631 -45.50 11.41 37.01
C SER A 631 -44.02 11.06 37.25
N GLY A 632 -43.13 11.34 36.29
CA GLY A 632 -41.69 11.11 36.42
C GLY A 632 -40.95 12.03 37.41
N GLY A 633 -41.59 13.07 37.96
CA GLY A 633 -41.03 13.94 39.02
C GLY A 633 -39.80 14.78 38.62
N ILE A 634 -39.50 14.86 37.32
CA ILE A 634 -38.35 15.59 36.76
C ILE A 634 -38.88 16.53 35.68
N PHE A 635 -39.02 17.81 36.04
CA PHE A 635 -39.37 18.88 35.12
C PHE A 635 -38.12 19.36 34.38
N GLN A 636 -38.20 19.64 33.06
CA GLN A 636 -37.08 20.19 32.30
C GLN A 636 -37.40 21.58 31.75
N PHE A 637 -36.45 22.51 31.92
CA PHE A 637 -36.55 23.90 31.48
C PHE A 637 -35.41 24.26 30.53
N GLN A 638 -35.73 24.91 29.41
CA GLN A 638 -34.76 25.45 28.46
C GLN A 638 -35.08 26.93 28.21
N LEU A 639 -34.05 27.75 28.03
CA LEU A 639 -34.18 29.17 27.67
C LEU A 639 -33.37 29.42 26.40
N HIS A 640 -34.02 29.99 25.40
CA HIS A 640 -33.42 30.36 24.12
C HIS A 640 -33.51 31.87 23.91
N LYS A 641 -32.53 32.44 23.19
CA LYS A 641 -32.66 33.71 22.49
C LYS A 641 -32.58 33.41 21.00
N GLU A 642 -33.67 33.63 20.28
CA GLU A 642 -33.82 33.24 18.87
C GLU A 642 -33.44 31.75 18.64
N THR A 643 -32.27 31.49 18.06
CA THR A 643 -31.72 30.14 17.83
C THR A 643 -30.66 29.72 18.85
N GLN A 644 -30.14 30.65 19.66
CA GLN A 644 -29.10 30.42 20.65
C GLN A 644 -29.69 29.85 21.95
N LYS A 645 -29.10 28.76 22.44
CA LYS A 645 -29.45 28.18 23.75
C LYS A 645 -28.67 28.87 24.85
N LEU A 646 -29.37 29.35 25.88
CA LEU A 646 -28.79 30.06 27.03
C LEU A 646 -28.82 29.16 28.26
N ASN A 647 -27.85 29.35 29.17
CA ASN A 647 -27.90 28.72 30.49
C ASN A 647 -29.02 29.35 31.33
N PRO A 648 -30.11 28.62 31.67
CA PRO A 648 -31.21 29.20 32.43
C PRO A 648 -30.83 29.60 33.87
N GLU A 649 -29.79 28.99 34.44
CA GLU A 649 -29.34 29.23 35.82
C GLU A 649 -28.84 30.67 36.03
N GLN A 650 -28.39 31.35 34.96
CA GLN A 650 -28.02 32.77 35.01
C GLN A 650 -29.20 33.75 34.92
N TRP A 651 -30.43 33.24 34.80
CA TRP A 651 -31.64 34.05 34.58
C TRP A 651 -32.65 33.95 35.72
N LEU A 652 -32.70 32.79 36.38
CA LEU A 652 -33.59 32.52 37.51
C LEU A 652 -33.02 33.02 38.84
N ARG A 653 -33.90 33.34 39.79
CA ARG A 653 -33.61 33.58 41.21
C ARG A 653 -33.96 32.35 42.07
#